data_AF-A0A7K4A0K2-F1
#
_entry.id   AF-A0A7K4A0K2-F1
#
_cell.length_a   1.000
_cell.length_b   1.000
_cell.length_c   1.000
_cell.angle_alpha   90.00
_cell.angle_beta   90.00
_cell.angle_gamma   90.00
#
_symmetry.space_group_name_H-M   'P 1'
#
loop_
_entity.id
_entity.type
_entity.pdbx_description
1 polymer ?
#
loop_
_entity_poly.entity_id
_entity_poly.type
_entity_poly.pdbx_seq_one_letter_code
_entity_poly.pdbx_strand_id
1 'polypeptide(L)'
;MNDFIRTLVVTTFVVLLGMVLVTPVLGATTQVHVVKYASDKTTILAEQTLTYQEMEATLPVMGDGITHYYLQGPCFVDDLDPAIEEQLRWNSAEDCNCYEKDHGALKGTNVKDLCDLVGGMDPGDTVVIKAIDGWNMDFAYKNVYEYSDREGPMVLVWWSNGAAEHPSSGYTGPDFSEGMRLYWFADTSVNPWGLHIFGSWDWHEAAASEYWYYFYSSGEFYPTTTGLSGKYISEIKIYSNEPVPSVAQFSAVPLTGYSPLNVQFTDKSTGTDILTWSWDFQNDGVIDSEERNPFFVYDSPGIYTVNLTITFAAGTDSEVKPEYITVNDPTHVPPIAMFSADQTLGELPLTVHFTDSSTLNPTSWSWDFGDGTSSTLQNPEHTYSAEGSYTVSLTATNDYGSDSEMKANYITARSLLWGPYLTGSNTTSTTVNVKTYDMSSITVEYATDVYYQAHSGYDMTATDGENTQLHHIALMGLTPDTLYHYRVMYDGEATDDLHFRTFPESGPFTFVMYSDTQDQPGYSQLERHKLVADRIAEEENVLFVLNSGDLVNDASDMENWDRYFAAGSTMMTTIPVFPAQGNHDNNDPNYFDNYGMQANYSFDCADAHFTVLDSNTWADVSGQGMWLADDLQTDKPFRFVSFHYPPYSSDSKHFGGWLNIREEWGDELTEGEVMAVFNGHVHAYERFLVDGIQYFVSGTGGGPSYNLAIPRSEYSQNSLEYVLAYLRVRVDPDTGTATADLIRVADISPDLHSITTLYPPNAIFETVVMTLNTPPILDSMVATMEPTPINSEITVNAYFRDPSDTHTAIFDWGDGTSSEGVVDEQTGTVTYGSVTGAHIYSQPGLYSVSLVLTDRWGETATINYQYVIIYDSDGGQVNGGGIIQVTAGDWHYNPDSSGKASFSLNGKYNKGIPSGNINLIFMDAKTQFKAEYLDYVVIENGTAYLHGYASIDKSSPDSEFMLVVQDGKITGGEDTYRLQVWDNLGQNKIFDNAPEAGDRINPDAVPISGGSIVIQVK
;
A
#
# COMPACT_ATOMS: atom_id res chain seq x y z
N MET A 1 29.97 -29.92 -0.90
CA MET A 1 29.83 -30.80 0.28
C MET A 1 31.18 -30.90 1.02
N ASN A 2 31.66 -29.80 1.58
CA ASN A 2 32.87 -29.78 2.42
C ASN A 2 32.96 -28.55 3.37
N ASP A 3 31.87 -27.80 3.55
CA ASP A 3 31.81 -26.62 4.43
C ASP A 3 30.79 -26.72 5.57
N PHE A 4 30.11 -27.87 5.73
CA PHE A 4 29.16 -28.08 6.84
C PHE A 4 29.78 -28.77 8.06
N ILE A 5 31.06 -29.18 8.00
CA ILE A 5 31.75 -29.91 9.10
C ILE A 5 32.73 -29.01 9.87
N ARG A 6 33.00 -27.78 9.45
CA ARG A 6 33.95 -26.87 10.15
C ARG A 6 33.33 -25.92 11.18
N THR A 7 31.99 -25.79 11.23
CA THR A 7 31.31 -24.83 12.13
C THR A 7 30.83 -25.45 13.44
N LEU A 8 30.97 -26.77 13.66
CA LEU A 8 30.49 -27.44 14.89
C LEU A 8 31.56 -27.67 15.98
N VAL A 9 32.84 -27.31 15.76
CA VAL A 9 33.94 -27.66 16.69
C VAL A 9 34.57 -26.46 17.41
N VAL A 10 34.10 -25.22 17.22
CA VAL A 10 34.74 -24.02 17.84
C VAL A 10 33.85 -23.25 18.84
N THR A 11 32.59 -23.64 19.05
CA THR A 11 31.67 -22.87 19.93
C THR A 11 31.44 -23.48 21.33
N THR A 12 32.20 -24.49 21.75
CA THR A 12 32.00 -25.15 23.06
C THR A 12 33.16 -24.95 24.05
N PHE A 13 34.18 -24.14 23.74
CA PHE A 13 35.38 -24.04 24.59
C PHE A 13 35.72 -22.65 25.18
N VAL A 14 34.84 -21.64 25.12
CA VAL A 14 35.17 -20.27 25.59
C VAL A 14 34.18 -19.66 26.61
N VAL A 15 33.19 -20.39 27.14
CA VAL A 15 32.23 -19.82 28.14
C VAL A 15 32.45 -20.33 29.58
N LEU A 16 33.57 -20.97 29.88
CA LEU A 16 33.83 -21.56 31.22
C LEU A 16 34.92 -20.87 32.04
N LEU A 17 35.24 -19.61 31.76
CA LEU A 17 36.15 -18.80 32.57
C LEU A 17 35.62 -17.37 32.73
N GLY A 18 34.61 -17.18 33.57
CA GLY A 18 34.05 -15.85 33.80
C GLY A 18 32.76 -15.81 34.61
N MET A 19 32.64 -16.59 35.69
CA MET A 19 31.66 -16.28 36.72
C MET A 19 32.38 -15.99 38.03
N VAL A 20 32.19 -14.73 38.43
CA VAL A 20 32.45 -14.12 39.72
C VAL A 20 32.24 -15.11 40.87
N LEU A 21 33.22 -15.17 41.77
CA LEU A 21 33.09 -15.73 43.12
C LEU A 21 31.92 -15.04 43.84
N VAL A 22 30.72 -15.60 43.68
CA VAL A 22 29.69 -15.52 44.71
C VAL A 22 29.87 -16.81 45.50
N THR A 23 30.55 -16.73 46.64
CA THR A 23 30.48 -17.81 47.63
C THR A 23 29.00 -18.00 47.96
N PRO A 24 28.38 -19.16 47.69
CA PRO A 24 27.04 -19.40 48.18
C PRO A 24 27.10 -19.29 49.70
N VAL A 25 26.27 -18.44 50.28
CA VAL A 25 25.98 -18.53 51.71
C VAL A 25 25.28 -19.87 51.86
N LEU A 26 25.99 -20.88 52.38
CA LEU A 26 25.41 -22.20 52.65
C LEU A 26 24.19 -22.01 53.54
N GLY A 27 23.02 -22.36 53.02
CA GLY A 27 21.75 -22.18 53.72
C GLY A 27 21.66 -23.12 54.92
N ALA A 28 21.10 -22.62 56.02
CA ALA A 28 20.60 -23.38 57.15
C ALA A 28 19.99 -24.74 56.75
N THR A 29 20.53 -25.89 57.23
CA THR A 29 19.81 -27.17 57.07
C THR A 29 18.69 -27.21 58.08
N THR A 30 17.44 -27.38 57.65
CA THR A 30 16.24 -27.49 58.51
C THR A 30 15.60 -28.88 58.49
N GLN A 31 16.10 -29.76 57.62
CA GLN A 31 15.66 -31.14 57.45
C GLN A 31 16.85 -32.06 57.18
N VAL A 32 16.67 -33.36 57.44
CA VAL A 32 17.63 -34.41 57.13
C VAL A 32 16.95 -35.49 56.28
N HIS A 33 17.61 -35.92 55.21
CA HIS A 33 17.23 -37.08 54.40
C HIS A 33 17.96 -38.31 54.92
N VAL A 34 17.21 -39.30 55.37
CA VAL A 34 17.73 -40.59 55.82
C VAL A 34 17.39 -41.62 54.75
N VAL A 35 18.38 -42.39 54.31
CA VAL A 35 18.20 -43.38 53.24
C VAL A 35 19.05 -44.62 53.50
N LYS A 36 18.44 -45.79 53.35
CA LYS A 36 19.09 -47.10 53.40
C LYS A 36 19.25 -47.64 51.98
N TYR A 37 20.49 -47.94 51.61
CA TYR A 37 20.85 -48.58 50.36
C TYR A 37 21.14 -50.07 50.57
N ALA A 38 20.83 -50.88 49.56
CA ALA A 38 21.21 -52.28 49.49
C ALA A 38 22.73 -52.44 49.26
N SER A 39 23.16 -53.70 49.21
CA SER A 39 24.57 -54.13 49.02
C SER A 39 25.23 -53.63 47.74
N ASP A 40 24.46 -53.25 46.71
CA ASP A 40 24.96 -52.61 45.49
C ASP A 40 25.29 -51.11 45.67
N LYS A 41 24.97 -50.55 46.84
CA LYS A 41 25.12 -49.14 47.23
C LYS A 41 24.31 -48.16 46.38
N THR A 42 23.38 -48.64 45.56
CA THR A 42 22.59 -47.82 44.63
C THR A 42 21.10 -48.04 44.78
N THR A 43 20.65 -49.25 45.07
CA THR A 43 19.23 -49.55 45.27
C THR A 43 18.77 -49.02 46.62
N ILE A 44 17.78 -48.14 46.63
CA ILE A 44 17.14 -47.64 47.86
C ILE A 44 16.20 -48.72 48.40
N LEU A 45 16.44 -49.17 49.63
CA LEU A 45 15.58 -50.11 50.36
C LEU A 45 14.47 -49.37 51.09
N ALA A 46 14.79 -48.22 51.68
CA ALA A 46 13.86 -47.32 52.34
C ALA A 46 14.48 -45.92 52.46
N GLU A 47 13.64 -44.89 52.45
CA GLU A 47 14.07 -43.52 52.67
C GLU A 47 12.99 -42.70 53.36
N GLN A 48 13.41 -41.66 54.08
CA GLN A 48 12.52 -40.69 54.71
C GLN A 48 13.24 -39.35 54.85
N THR A 49 12.52 -38.26 54.68
CA THR A 49 13.02 -36.90 54.98
C THR A 49 12.21 -36.32 56.13
N LEU A 50 12.88 -35.79 57.15
CA LEU A 50 12.24 -35.16 58.30
C LEU A 50 12.81 -33.77 58.55
N THR A 51 11.93 -32.82 58.83
CA THR A 51 12.29 -31.52 59.40
C THR A 51 12.65 -31.67 60.87
N TYR A 52 13.40 -30.71 61.42
CA TYR A 52 13.75 -30.75 62.84
C TYR A 52 12.52 -30.68 63.76
N GLN A 53 11.44 -30.00 63.35
CA GLN A 53 10.19 -29.97 64.12
C GLN A 53 9.51 -31.33 64.13
N GLU A 54 9.54 -32.06 63.02
CA GLU A 54 9.01 -33.42 62.94
C GLU A 54 9.85 -34.38 63.80
N MET A 55 11.18 -34.26 63.76
CA MET A 55 12.07 -35.03 64.65
C MET A 55 11.77 -34.74 66.12
N GLU A 56 11.65 -33.46 66.50
CA GLU A 56 11.31 -33.05 67.87
C GLU A 56 9.92 -33.58 68.31
N ALA A 57 8.96 -33.65 67.40
CA ALA A 57 7.61 -34.10 67.71
C ALA A 57 7.45 -35.63 67.75
N THR A 58 8.25 -36.37 67.00
CA THR A 58 8.01 -37.80 66.72
C THR A 58 9.10 -38.75 67.22
N LEU A 59 10.33 -38.26 67.42
CA LEU A 59 11.46 -39.07 67.89
C LEU A 59 11.83 -38.74 69.35
N PRO A 60 12.52 -39.66 70.05
CA PRO A 60 13.08 -39.36 71.36
C PRO A 60 14.04 -38.16 71.29
N VAL A 61 13.77 -37.14 72.10
CA VAL A 61 14.65 -35.96 72.24
C VAL A 61 15.67 -36.22 73.34
N MET A 62 16.95 -36.17 72.98
CA MET A 62 18.09 -36.21 73.89
C MET A 62 18.53 -34.81 74.28
N GLY A 63 19.01 -34.69 75.53
CA GLY A 63 19.46 -33.43 76.13
C GLY A 63 18.32 -32.69 76.83
N ASP A 64 18.59 -32.17 78.02
CA ASP A 64 17.61 -31.42 78.82
C ASP A 64 17.56 -29.93 78.46
N GLY A 65 18.50 -29.47 77.63
CA GLY A 65 18.72 -28.05 77.32
C GLY A 65 19.25 -27.22 78.49
N ILE A 66 19.77 -27.87 79.52
CA ILE A 66 20.39 -27.26 80.72
C ILE A 66 21.85 -27.72 80.84
N THR A 67 22.13 -28.98 80.59
CA THR A 67 23.45 -29.61 80.70
C THR A 67 24.35 -29.17 79.54
N HIS A 68 25.52 -28.62 79.84
CA HIS A 68 26.51 -28.16 78.85
C HIS A 68 27.43 -29.29 78.42
N TYR A 69 27.72 -29.35 77.11
CA TYR A 69 28.59 -30.34 76.52
C TYR A 69 29.78 -29.71 75.80
N TYR A 70 30.90 -30.43 75.78
CA TYR A 70 32.20 -29.94 75.31
C TYR A 70 32.87 -30.95 74.38
N LEU A 71 33.61 -30.47 73.38
CA LEU A 71 34.51 -31.28 72.56
C LEU A 71 35.95 -30.90 72.85
N GLN A 72 36.83 -31.89 73.02
CA GLN A 72 38.24 -31.59 73.25
C GLN A 72 38.94 -31.13 71.96
N GLY A 73 39.61 -29.97 72.05
CA GLY A 73 40.53 -29.49 71.01
C GLY A 73 41.84 -30.28 70.99
N PRO A 74 42.72 -30.03 70.00
CA PRO A 74 44.04 -30.65 69.97
C PRO A 74 44.88 -30.21 71.18
N CYS A 75 45.50 -31.15 71.90
CA CYS A 75 46.42 -30.88 72.99
C CYS A 75 47.84 -30.61 72.44
N PHE A 76 48.29 -29.36 72.45
CA PHE A 76 49.63 -28.99 72.00
C PHE A 76 50.63 -29.19 73.13
N VAL A 77 51.67 -29.97 72.89
CA VAL A 77 52.74 -30.29 73.86
C VAL A 77 54.11 -30.07 73.24
N ASP A 78 55.02 -29.51 74.04
CA ASP A 78 56.44 -29.30 73.71
C ASP A 78 57.25 -29.85 74.91
N ASP A 79 57.26 -31.17 75.06
CA ASP A 79 58.01 -31.91 76.08
C ASP A 79 59.21 -32.62 75.42
N LEU A 80 60.34 -32.70 76.12
CA LEU A 80 61.57 -33.29 75.59
C LEU A 80 61.57 -34.83 75.66
N ASP A 81 60.61 -35.45 76.37
CA ASP A 81 60.42 -36.90 76.46
C ASP A 81 59.29 -37.38 75.51
N PRO A 82 59.61 -38.11 74.42
CA PRO A 82 58.63 -38.58 73.44
C PRO A 82 57.53 -39.50 74.01
N ALA A 83 57.79 -40.21 75.12
CA ALA A 83 56.78 -41.09 75.72
C ALA A 83 55.73 -40.30 76.52
N ILE A 84 56.16 -39.22 77.17
CA ILE A 84 55.28 -38.27 77.85
C ILE A 84 54.51 -37.45 76.81
N GLU A 85 55.19 -37.06 75.73
CA GLU A 85 54.60 -36.33 74.61
C GLU A 85 53.42 -37.10 73.96
N GLU A 86 53.58 -38.39 73.66
CA GLU A 86 52.50 -39.23 73.10
C GLU A 86 51.32 -39.38 74.07
N GLN A 87 51.60 -39.58 75.37
CA GLN A 87 50.55 -39.69 76.39
C GLN A 87 49.76 -38.38 76.55
N LEU A 88 50.44 -37.24 76.47
CA LEU A 88 49.82 -35.92 76.58
C LEU A 88 49.07 -35.51 75.30
N ARG A 89 49.45 -36.02 74.12
CA ARG A 89 48.70 -35.81 72.86
C ARG A 89 47.28 -36.38 72.93
N TRP A 90 47.13 -37.55 73.54
CA TRP A 90 45.82 -38.17 73.73
C TRP A 90 45.10 -37.78 75.02
N ASN A 91 45.80 -37.10 75.92
CA ASN A 91 45.35 -36.57 77.21
C ASN A 91 44.24 -37.40 77.91
N SER A 92 44.62 -38.53 78.52
CA SER A 92 43.71 -39.40 79.26
C SER A 92 43.00 -38.76 80.47
N ALA A 93 43.40 -37.56 80.88
CA ALA A 93 42.75 -36.80 81.96
C ALA A 93 41.69 -35.80 81.46
N GLU A 94 41.65 -35.53 80.14
CA GLU A 94 40.64 -34.72 79.46
C GLU A 94 40.48 -33.28 80.00
N ASP A 95 41.58 -32.76 80.54
CA ASP A 95 41.67 -31.45 81.20
C ASP A 95 42.44 -30.40 80.38
N CYS A 96 42.82 -30.72 79.14
CA CYS A 96 43.56 -29.82 78.26
C CYS A 96 42.70 -29.35 77.08
N ASN A 97 42.76 -28.05 76.76
CA ASN A 97 42.11 -27.39 75.62
C ASN A 97 40.61 -27.67 75.48
N CYS A 98 39.91 -27.84 76.62
CA CYS A 98 38.49 -28.13 76.68
C CYS A 98 37.64 -26.97 77.22
N TYR A 99 38.18 -26.09 78.07
CA TYR A 99 37.42 -25.00 78.71
C TYR A 99 36.85 -23.99 77.70
N GLU A 100 37.62 -23.64 76.66
CA GLU A 100 37.23 -22.72 75.59
C GLU A 100 36.39 -23.40 74.48
N LYS A 101 35.92 -24.64 74.71
CA LYS A 101 35.18 -25.48 73.75
C LYS A 101 33.80 -25.88 74.27
N ASP A 102 33.20 -25.03 75.09
CA ASP A 102 31.78 -25.11 75.46
C ASP A 102 30.92 -24.92 74.22
N HIS A 103 30.08 -25.90 73.88
CA HIS A 103 29.12 -25.79 72.78
C HIS A 103 27.68 -25.52 73.28
N GLY A 104 27.54 -25.27 74.58
CA GLY A 104 26.29 -24.94 75.25
C GLY A 104 25.50 -26.17 75.66
N ALA A 105 24.28 -25.92 76.15
CA ALA A 105 23.31 -26.96 76.39
C ALA A 105 22.56 -27.31 75.09
N LEU A 106 22.48 -28.61 74.78
CA LEU A 106 22.09 -29.10 73.47
C LEU A 106 20.78 -29.91 73.53
N LYS A 107 20.03 -29.92 72.43
CA LYS A 107 18.94 -30.88 72.18
C LYS A 107 19.01 -31.44 70.76
N GLY A 108 18.74 -32.73 70.65
CA GLY A 108 18.77 -33.46 69.38
C GLY A 108 18.12 -34.82 69.48
N THR A 109 18.28 -35.66 68.45
CA THR A 109 17.85 -37.07 68.48
C THR A 109 19.05 -37.96 68.22
N ASN A 110 18.97 -39.19 68.71
CA ASN A 110 20.00 -40.17 68.46
C ASN A 110 20.01 -40.53 66.97
N VAL A 111 21.19 -40.57 66.34
CA VAL A 111 21.33 -41.03 64.96
C VAL A 111 20.80 -42.45 64.79
N LYS A 112 20.87 -43.28 65.83
CA LYS A 112 20.24 -44.61 65.86
C LYS A 112 18.73 -44.55 65.56
N ASP A 113 18.00 -43.63 66.18
CA ASP A 113 16.55 -43.52 66.00
C ASP A 113 16.20 -43.04 64.59
N LEU A 114 17.07 -42.22 63.98
CA LEU A 114 16.96 -41.84 62.57
C LEU A 114 17.19 -43.03 61.65
N CYS A 115 18.20 -43.86 61.92
CA CYS A 115 18.44 -45.07 61.15
C CYS A 115 17.25 -46.05 61.22
N ASP A 116 16.64 -46.20 62.40
CA ASP A 116 15.51 -47.10 62.60
C ASP A 116 14.27 -46.74 61.76
N LEU A 117 14.09 -45.46 61.39
CA LEU A 117 13.00 -45.02 60.52
C LEU A 117 13.03 -45.65 59.13
N VAL A 118 14.21 -45.99 58.63
CA VAL A 118 14.41 -46.59 57.31
C VAL A 118 14.81 -48.07 57.40
N GLY A 119 14.38 -48.74 58.48
CA GLY A 119 14.62 -50.17 58.69
C GLY A 119 15.90 -50.49 59.48
N GLY A 120 16.56 -49.49 60.07
CA GLY A 120 17.72 -49.68 60.94
C GLY A 120 18.99 -50.11 60.21
N MET A 121 20.06 -50.30 61.00
CA MET A 121 21.32 -50.89 60.52
C MET A 121 21.45 -52.32 61.03
N ASP A 122 22.13 -53.17 60.27
CA ASP A 122 22.54 -54.51 60.70
C ASP A 122 24.06 -54.59 60.99
N PRO A 123 24.54 -55.57 61.79
CA PRO A 123 25.96 -55.78 62.00
C PRO A 123 26.72 -55.97 60.68
N GLY A 124 27.64 -55.05 60.38
CA GLY A 124 28.41 -55.01 59.13
C GLY A 124 27.99 -53.88 58.18
N ASP A 125 26.88 -53.20 58.45
CA ASP A 125 26.45 -52.01 57.74
C ASP A 125 27.32 -50.80 58.14
N THR A 126 27.43 -49.85 57.22
CA THR A 126 28.07 -48.54 57.47
C THR A 126 27.07 -47.42 57.32
N VAL A 127 27.18 -46.39 58.14
CA VAL A 127 26.43 -45.14 57.98
C VAL A 127 27.38 -44.03 57.56
N VAL A 128 26.95 -43.21 56.61
CA VAL A 128 27.68 -42.05 56.13
C VAL A 128 26.85 -40.82 56.43
N ILE A 129 27.39 -39.95 57.28
CA ILE A 129 26.75 -38.69 57.66
C ILE A 129 27.34 -37.59 56.81
N LYS A 130 26.49 -36.80 56.15
CA LYS A 130 26.92 -35.76 55.22
C LYS A 130 26.34 -34.41 55.57
N ALA A 131 27.20 -33.41 55.46
CA ALA A 131 26.87 -32.01 55.50
C ALA A 131 26.80 -31.42 54.10
N ILE A 132 26.01 -30.35 53.95
CA ILE A 132 25.93 -29.58 52.70
C ILE A 132 27.23 -28.84 52.35
N ASP A 133 28.13 -28.65 53.32
CA ASP A 133 29.43 -27.99 53.12
C ASP A 133 30.51 -28.95 52.58
N GLY A 134 30.14 -30.22 52.34
CA GLY A 134 31.02 -31.27 51.84
C GLY A 134 31.67 -32.10 52.94
N TRP A 135 31.53 -31.73 54.22
CA TRP A 135 31.96 -32.59 55.32
C TRP A 135 31.17 -33.90 55.30
N ASN A 136 31.87 -35.02 55.38
CA ASN A 136 31.27 -36.32 55.50
C ASN A 136 32.17 -37.27 56.29
N MET A 137 31.54 -38.20 56.99
CA MET A 137 32.25 -39.21 57.75
C MET A 137 31.46 -40.51 57.79
N ASP A 138 32.20 -41.61 57.72
CA ASP A 138 31.67 -42.96 57.74
C ASP A 138 31.82 -43.53 59.15
N PHE A 139 30.78 -44.20 59.64
CA PHE A 139 30.78 -44.89 60.93
C PHE A 139 30.26 -46.32 60.76
N ALA A 140 30.82 -47.25 61.52
CA ALA A 140 30.37 -48.64 61.53
C ALA A 140 29.11 -48.79 62.40
N TYR A 141 28.35 -49.87 62.19
CA TYR A 141 27.21 -50.28 63.03
C TYR A 141 27.46 -50.10 64.54
N LYS A 142 28.63 -50.54 65.03
CA LYS A 142 28.98 -50.47 66.45
C LYS A 142 29.01 -49.04 67.02
N ASN A 143 29.37 -48.04 66.23
CA ASN A 143 29.41 -46.64 66.68
C ASN A 143 28.01 -46.03 66.84
N VAL A 144 26.99 -46.68 66.25
CA VAL A 144 25.59 -46.20 66.28
C VAL A 144 24.74 -47.04 67.24
N TYR A 145 24.92 -48.36 67.26
CA TYR A 145 24.09 -49.29 68.03
C TYR A 145 24.79 -49.94 69.23
N GLU A 146 26.13 -49.93 69.29
CA GLU A 146 26.92 -50.58 70.36
C GLU A 146 27.98 -49.64 70.96
N TYR A 147 27.73 -48.33 70.95
CA TYR A 147 28.65 -47.34 71.51
C TYR A 147 28.87 -47.61 73.01
N SER A 148 30.10 -47.39 73.48
CA SER A 148 30.43 -47.57 74.90
C SER A 148 29.90 -46.41 75.75
N ASP A 149 29.81 -46.62 77.07
CA ASP A 149 29.42 -45.55 78.01
C ASP A 149 30.35 -44.31 77.90
N ARG A 150 31.62 -44.50 77.50
CA ARG A 150 32.59 -43.42 77.28
C ARG A 150 32.34 -42.60 76.01
N GLU A 151 31.94 -43.27 74.93
CA GLU A 151 31.63 -42.60 73.65
C GLU A 151 30.29 -41.86 73.73
N GLY A 152 29.31 -42.49 74.40
CA GLY A 152 27.93 -42.03 74.42
C GLY A 152 27.27 -42.07 73.04
N PRO A 153 25.97 -41.74 72.97
CA PRO A 153 25.25 -41.73 71.71
C PRO A 153 25.73 -40.58 70.81
N MET A 154 25.76 -40.88 69.52
CA MET A 154 25.85 -39.88 68.47
C MET A 154 24.49 -39.23 68.23
N VAL A 155 24.42 -37.92 68.36
CA VAL A 155 23.19 -37.13 68.37
C VAL A 155 23.23 -36.10 67.24
N LEU A 156 22.17 -36.07 66.43
CA LEU A 156 21.93 -34.98 65.49
C LEU A 156 21.26 -33.84 66.26
N VAL A 157 22.01 -32.77 66.51
CA VAL A 157 21.60 -31.63 67.32
C VAL A 157 21.00 -30.55 66.43
N TRP A 158 19.78 -30.12 66.76
CA TRP A 158 19.07 -29.04 66.08
C TRP A 158 18.84 -27.81 66.96
N TRP A 159 19.09 -27.89 68.26
CA TRP A 159 18.88 -26.77 69.18
C TRP A 159 20.06 -26.63 70.16
N SER A 160 20.45 -25.38 70.43
CA SER A 160 21.46 -25.04 71.43
C SER A 160 21.07 -23.77 72.18
N ASN A 161 21.49 -23.67 73.44
CA ASN A 161 21.40 -22.46 74.26
C ASN A 161 22.69 -21.60 74.25
N GLY A 162 23.68 -22.01 73.45
CA GLY A 162 24.99 -21.36 73.38
C GLY A 162 25.89 -21.58 74.60
N ALA A 163 27.18 -21.31 74.40
CA ALA A 163 28.19 -21.32 75.47
C ALA A 163 27.97 -20.15 76.44
N ALA A 164 28.53 -20.23 77.66
CA ALA A 164 28.45 -19.13 78.63
C ALA A 164 28.93 -17.77 78.09
N GLU A 165 29.83 -17.78 77.10
CA GLU A 165 30.43 -16.61 76.45
C GLU A 165 29.59 -16.04 75.28
N HIS A 166 28.62 -16.82 74.77
CA HIS A 166 27.72 -16.46 73.66
C HIS A 166 26.27 -16.91 73.98
N PRO A 167 25.50 -16.16 74.79
CA PRO A 167 24.32 -16.68 75.49
C PRO A 167 22.99 -16.65 74.70
N SER A 168 23.01 -16.82 73.37
CA SER A 168 21.75 -16.81 72.59
C SER A 168 21.17 -18.22 72.41
N SER A 169 19.85 -18.35 72.55
CA SER A 169 19.12 -19.62 72.59
C SER A 169 18.22 -19.83 71.37
N GLY A 170 18.28 -21.00 70.70
CA GLY A 170 17.38 -21.29 69.60
C GLY A 170 17.81 -22.45 68.69
N TYR A 171 17.06 -22.62 67.60
CA TYR A 171 17.43 -23.55 66.52
C TYR A 171 18.84 -23.21 66.03
N THR A 172 19.79 -24.09 66.34
CA THR A 172 21.22 -24.05 65.97
C THR A 172 21.92 -22.67 65.90
N GLY A 173 21.88 -21.85 66.95
CA GLY A 173 22.85 -20.75 67.14
C GLY A 173 23.24 -20.63 68.62
N PRO A 174 24.49 -20.28 69.00
CA PRO A 174 25.51 -19.46 68.30
C PRO A 174 26.94 -20.05 68.34
N ASP A 175 27.31 -21.06 67.56
CA ASP A 175 27.67 -20.83 66.17
C ASP A 175 27.42 -22.06 65.31
N PHE A 176 26.25 -22.67 65.50
CA PHE A 176 25.69 -23.58 64.51
C PHE A 176 24.95 -22.86 63.39
N SER A 177 25.14 -21.54 63.28
CA SER A 177 24.23 -20.54 62.72
C SER A 177 23.28 -21.06 61.63
N GLU A 178 22.26 -21.75 62.15
CA GLU A 178 21.04 -22.28 61.56
C GLU A 178 21.13 -23.62 60.80
N GLY A 179 22.19 -24.41 60.93
CA GLY A 179 22.23 -25.80 60.45
C GLY A 179 22.46 -26.84 61.55
N MET A 180 21.81 -27.99 61.44
CA MET A 180 21.98 -29.10 62.39
C MET A 180 23.42 -29.60 62.45
N ARG A 181 23.88 -30.01 63.63
CA ARG A 181 25.26 -30.51 63.85
C ARG A 181 25.26 -31.94 64.38
N LEU A 182 26.22 -32.74 63.95
CA LEU A 182 26.54 -34.00 64.59
C LEU A 182 27.31 -33.78 65.90
N TYR A 183 26.90 -34.46 66.98
CA TYR A 183 27.50 -34.30 68.30
C TYR A 183 27.49 -35.61 69.10
N TRP A 184 28.30 -35.74 70.15
CA TRP A 184 28.35 -36.92 71.04
C TRP A 184 27.97 -36.54 72.46
N PHE A 185 27.02 -37.27 73.07
CA PHE A 185 26.59 -37.06 74.45
C PHE A 185 27.28 -38.07 75.38
N ALA A 186 28.61 -38.03 75.42
CA ALA A 186 29.45 -38.87 76.28
C ALA A 186 29.12 -38.74 77.79
N ASP A 187 29.40 -39.80 78.56
CA ASP A 187 29.12 -39.85 80.00
C ASP A 187 30.16 -39.09 80.87
N THR A 188 29.63 -38.53 81.95
CA THR A 188 30.10 -37.51 82.90
C THR A 188 31.27 -37.80 83.83
N SER A 189 31.94 -38.94 83.73
CA SER A 189 32.66 -39.45 84.92
C SER A 189 34.16 -39.64 84.74
N VAL A 190 34.97 -38.60 84.52
CA VAL A 190 36.36 -38.60 85.02
C VAL A 190 37.16 -37.29 84.92
N ASN A 191 36.72 -36.25 84.20
CA ASN A 191 37.56 -35.06 84.17
C ASN A 191 37.68 -34.42 85.59
N PRO A 192 38.81 -33.80 85.96
CA PRO A 192 39.01 -33.24 87.30
C PRO A 192 38.00 -32.16 87.73
N TRP A 193 37.10 -31.74 86.84
CA TRP A 193 36.25 -30.55 86.97
C TRP A 193 34.73 -30.83 86.90
N GLY A 194 34.31 -32.07 86.63
CA GLY A 194 32.90 -32.47 86.53
C GLY A 194 32.16 -31.98 85.27
N LEU A 195 32.86 -31.84 84.13
CA LEU A 195 32.26 -31.39 82.85
C LEU A 195 31.94 -32.59 81.92
N HIS A 196 30.92 -32.45 81.06
CA HIS A 196 30.56 -33.44 80.05
C HIS A 196 31.38 -33.24 78.77
N ILE A 197 32.59 -33.80 78.74
CA ILE A 197 33.53 -33.66 77.62
C ILE A 197 33.52 -34.96 76.83
N PHE A 198 33.47 -34.86 75.50
CA PHE A 198 33.89 -35.95 74.62
C PHE A 198 35.36 -35.74 74.22
N GLY A 199 36.25 -36.47 74.88
CA GLY A 199 37.71 -36.31 74.79
C GLY A 199 38.37 -37.11 73.67
N SER A 200 39.59 -36.71 73.30
CA SER A 200 40.43 -37.46 72.35
C SER A 200 40.77 -38.85 72.88
N TRP A 201 40.87 -39.01 74.20
CA TRP A 201 41.09 -40.32 74.85
C TRP A 201 39.85 -41.21 74.78
N ASP A 202 38.67 -40.67 75.04
CA ASP A 202 37.43 -41.44 74.89
C ASP A 202 37.27 -41.97 73.46
N TRP A 203 37.60 -41.15 72.45
CA TRP A 203 37.58 -41.61 71.05
C TRP A 203 38.67 -42.64 70.72
N HIS A 204 39.86 -42.50 71.29
CA HIS A 204 40.95 -43.48 71.14
C HIS A 204 40.53 -44.87 71.64
N GLU A 205 39.85 -44.93 72.79
CA GLU A 205 39.44 -46.20 73.41
C GLU A 205 38.16 -46.78 72.78
N ALA A 206 37.25 -45.94 72.29
CA ALA A 206 35.97 -46.37 71.76
C ALA A 206 35.98 -46.72 70.27
N ALA A 207 36.82 -46.05 69.47
CA ALA A 207 36.84 -46.20 68.02
C ALA A 207 38.15 -46.77 67.48
N ALA A 208 38.05 -47.52 66.38
CA ALA A 208 39.22 -47.98 65.65
C ALA A 208 39.95 -46.78 65.01
N SER A 209 41.27 -46.92 64.81
CA SER A 209 42.11 -45.80 64.36
C SER A 209 41.78 -45.24 62.99
N GLU A 210 41.05 -45.99 62.16
CA GLU A 210 40.50 -45.52 60.88
C GLU A 210 39.45 -44.42 61.01
N TYR A 211 38.81 -44.27 62.17
CA TYR A 211 37.84 -43.21 62.45
C TYR A 211 38.44 -42.05 63.25
N TRP A 212 39.74 -42.07 63.56
CA TRP A 212 40.39 -41.00 64.30
C TRP A 212 40.56 -39.74 63.45
N TYR A 213 40.35 -38.58 64.08
CA TYR A 213 40.50 -37.29 63.42
C TYR A 213 41.70 -36.52 63.99
N TYR A 214 42.50 -35.94 63.09
CA TYR A 214 43.70 -35.20 63.44
C TYR A 214 43.66 -33.76 62.92
N PHE A 215 44.04 -32.84 63.79
CA PHE A 215 44.36 -31.46 63.44
C PHE A 215 45.85 -31.35 63.09
N TYR A 216 46.17 -30.88 61.89
CA TYR A 216 47.55 -30.68 61.46
C TYR A 216 48.02 -29.26 61.74
N SER A 217 49.11 -29.12 62.48
CA SER A 217 49.75 -27.82 62.75
C SER A 217 51.24 -27.98 62.94
N SER A 218 52.01 -27.02 62.43
CA SER A 218 53.47 -26.93 62.62
C SER A 218 54.28 -28.18 62.25
N GLY A 219 53.80 -29.02 61.31
CA GLY A 219 54.50 -30.23 60.88
C GLY A 219 54.01 -31.52 61.52
N GLU A 220 53.02 -31.45 62.42
CA GLU A 220 52.59 -32.57 63.24
C GLU A 220 51.06 -32.73 63.25
N PHE A 221 50.62 -33.95 63.58
CA PHE A 221 49.21 -34.31 63.72
C PHE A 221 48.85 -34.44 65.20
N TYR A 222 47.78 -33.75 65.60
CA TYR A 222 47.24 -33.76 66.96
C TYR A 222 45.82 -34.32 66.95
N PRO A 223 45.53 -35.38 67.72
CA PRO A 223 44.17 -35.94 67.76
C PRO A 223 43.19 -34.92 68.36
N THR A 224 41.98 -34.87 67.79
CA THR A 224 40.90 -34.01 68.30
C THR A 224 39.53 -34.58 67.96
N THR A 225 38.59 -34.48 68.90
CA THR A 225 37.18 -34.82 68.66
C THR A 225 36.39 -33.68 68.01
N THR A 226 36.93 -32.46 68.00
CA THR A 226 36.26 -31.30 67.38
C THR A 226 36.00 -31.52 65.89
N GLY A 227 36.89 -32.23 65.19
CA GLY A 227 36.78 -32.49 63.75
C GLY A 227 35.78 -33.58 63.35
N LEU A 228 35.33 -34.40 64.31
CA LEU A 228 34.28 -35.41 64.11
C LEU A 228 32.87 -34.78 64.06
N SER A 229 32.77 -33.51 64.45
CA SER A 229 31.51 -32.83 64.69
C SER A 229 31.19 -31.90 63.52
N GLY A 230 30.63 -32.44 62.44
CA GLY A 230 30.26 -31.68 61.23
C GLY A 230 29.01 -30.81 61.39
N LYS A 231 29.02 -29.59 60.83
CA LYS A 231 27.88 -28.66 60.80
C LYS A 231 27.06 -28.84 59.53
N TYR A 232 25.82 -28.36 59.52
CA TYR A 232 24.93 -28.39 58.36
C TYR A 232 24.64 -29.79 57.82
N ILE A 233 24.41 -30.74 58.73
CA ILE A 233 24.05 -32.11 58.36
C ILE A 233 22.73 -32.09 57.59
N SER A 234 22.69 -32.79 56.45
CA SER A 234 21.55 -32.86 55.54
C SER A 234 21.21 -34.27 55.11
N GLU A 235 22.17 -35.21 55.14
CA GLU A 235 21.92 -36.60 54.75
C GLU A 235 22.56 -37.58 55.73
N ILE A 236 21.84 -38.69 55.97
CA ILE A 236 22.32 -39.87 56.68
C ILE A 236 22.08 -41.06 55.75
N LYS A 237 23.16 -41.67 55.26
CA LYS A 237 23.11 -42.78 54.30
C LYS A 237 23.57 -44.07 54.93
N ILE A 238 22.71 -45.06 55.02
CA ILE A 238 23.07 -46.41 55.45
C ILE A 238 23.40 -47.22 54.21
N TYR A 239 24.59 -47.81 54.16
CA TYR A 239 24.94 -48.82 53.17
C TYR A 239 24.86 -50.18 53.83
N SER A 240 23.81 -50.91 53.47
CA SER A 240 23.52 -52.21 54.06
C SER A 240 24.11 -53.35 53.24
N ASN A 241 24.43 -54.46 53.91
CA ASN A 241 24.76 -55.71 53.22
C ASN A 241 23.51 -56.48 52.75
N GLU A 242 22.31 -55.95 52.98
CA GLU A 242 21.07 -56.52 52.47
C GLU A 242 21.10 -56.66 50.93
N PRO A 243 20.65 -57.80 50.37
CA PRO A 243 20.61 -57.99 48.92
C PRO A 243 19.58 -57.06 48.27
N VAL A 244 19.82 -56.73 47.00
CA VAL A 244 18.83 -56.00 46.17
C VAL A 244 17.54 -56.84 46.07
N PRO A 245 16.36 -56.31 46.43
CA PRO A 245 15.10 -57.04 46.34
C PRO A 245 14.86 -57.55 44.92
N SER A 246 14.54 -58.85 44.83
CA SER A 246 14.21 -59.53 43.58
C SER A 246 12.74 -59.28 43.23
N VAL A 247 12.48 -58.31 42.35
CA VAL A 247 11.12 -57.86 41.99
C VAL A 247 10.99 -57.83 40.48
N ALA A 248 9.97 -58.50 39.95
CA ALA A 248 9.62 -58.44 38.53
C ALA A 248 9.00 -57.07 38.23
N GLN A 249 9.51 -56.38 37.21
CA GLN A 249 8.94 -55.12 36.75
C GLN A 249 9.10 -54.95 35.23
N PHE A 250 8.15 -54.28 34.56
CA PHE A 250 8.27 -53.97 33.14
C PHE A 250 7.54 -52.68 32.69
N SER A 251 7.88 -52.24 31.48
CA SER A 251 7.17 -51.19 30.74
C SER A 251 6.96 -51.59 29.28
N ALA A 252 5.97 -51.01 28.60
CA ALA A 252 5.70 -51.27 27.19
C ALA A 252 5.42 -49.99 26.37
N VAL A 253 5.70 -50.02 25.06
CA VAL A 253 5.38 -48.94 24.12
C VAL A 253 5.15 -49.48 22.69
N PRO A 254 4.13 -49.01 21.96
CA PRO A 254 3.01 -48.15 22.39
C PRO A 254 1.96 -48.91 23.23
N LEU A 255 1.15 -48.19 24.02
CA LEU A 255 0.06 -48.79 24.83
C LEU A 255 -1.28 -48.87 24.08
N THR A 256 -1.45 -48.10 23.01
CA THR A 256 -2.63 -48.13 22.16
C THR A 256 -2.25 -48.01 20.69
N GLY A 257 -3.03 -48.64 19.83
CA GLY A 257 -2.88 -48.57 18.38
C GLY A 257 -3.84 -49.52 17.67
N TYR A 258 -3.69 -49.70 16.36
CA TYR A 258 -4.53 -50.60 15.57
C TYR A 258 -3.86 -51.96 15.39
N SER A 259 -4.68 -53.02 15.25
CA SER A 259 -4.18 -54.35 14.91
C SER A 259 -3.66 -54.41 13.45
N PRO A 260 -2.52 -55.09 13.17
CA PRO A 260 -1.58 -55.67 14.11
C PRO A 260 -0.76 -54.61 14.85
N LEU A 261 -0.78 -54.63 16.18
CA LEU A 261 -0.03 -53.68 17.02
C LEU A 261 1.27 -54.32 17.50
N ASN A 262 2.40 -53.82 17.00
CA ASN A 262 3.73 -54.23 17.49
C ASN A 262 4.11 -53.43 18.73
N VAL A 263 4.32 -54.13 19.86
CA VAL A 263 4.64 -53.53 21.16
C VAL A 263 6.01 -54.00 21.63
N GLN A 264 6.88 -53.04 21.97
CA GLN A 264 8.15 -53.32 22.64
C GLN A 264 7.92 -53.42 24.15
N PHE A 265 8.37 -54.52 24.75
CA PHE A 265 8.42 -54.69 26.20
C PHE A 265 9.85 -54.50 26.71
N THR A 266 10.00 -53.79 27.82
CA THR A 266 11.28 -53.54 28.47
C THR A 266 11.24 -54.04 29.89
N ASP A 267 12.16 -54.94 30.23
CA ASP A 267 12.41 -55.40 31.59
C ASP A 267 12.95 -54.25 32.45
N LYS A 268 12.33 -54.06 33.61
CA LYS A 268 12.69 -53.12 34.67
C LYS A 268 12.92 -53.84 36.00
N SER A 269 12.96 -55.17 36.00
CA SER A 269 13.07 -55.99 37.21
C SER A 269 14.34 -55.67 37.99
N THR A 270 14.22 -55.64 39.32
CA THR A 270 15.33 -55.43 40.25
C THR A 270 15.75 -56.75 40.88
N GLY A 271 17.00 -56.83 41.37
CA GLY A 271 17.56 -58.03 42.02
C GLY A 271 18.86 -58.49 41.36
N THR A 272 19.72 -59.15 42.14
CA THR A 272 20.90 -59.85 41.62
C THR A 272 20.54 -61.30 41.29
N ASP A 273 21.18 -61.90 40.29
CA ASP A 273 20.98 -63.31 39.88
C ASP A 273 19.63 -63.66 39.22
N ILE A 274 19.16 -62.82 38.29
CA ILE A 274 18.07 -63.17 37.36
C ILE A 274 18.53 -64.35 36.47
N LEU A 275 17.74 -65.43 36.46
CA LEU A 275 17.99 -66.64 35.70
C LEU A 275 17.19 -66.67 34.39
N THR A 276 15.89 -66.38 34.43
CA THR A 276 14.99 -66.41 33.27
C THR A 276 13.92 -65.34 33.32
N TRP A 277 13.47 -64.91 32.13
CA TRP A 277 12.25 -64.13 31.90
C TRP A 277 11.17 -65.07 31.35
N SER A 278 9.92 -64.85 31.72
CA SER A 278 8.78 -65.59 31.17
C SER A 278 7.62 -64.62 30.99
N TRP A 279 7.42 -64.20 29.74
CA TRP A 279 6.37 -63.26 29.34
C TRP A 279 5.12 -64.01 28.89
N ASP A 280 3.97 -63.60 29.40
CA ASP A 280 2.64 -63.99 28.96
C ASP A 280 1.89 -62.70 28.61
N PHE A 281 1.85 -62.36 27.33
CA PHE A 281 1.36 -61.06 26.85
C PHE A 281 -0.16 -60.96 26.85
N GLN A 282 -0.85 -62.09 27.03
CA GLN A 282 -2.31 -62.16 27.05
C GLN A 282 -2.86 -62.62 28.39
N ASN A 283 -1.96 -62.96 29.33
CA ASN A 283 -2.23 -63.53 30.64
C ASN A 283 -3.17 -64.74 30.56
N ASP A 284 -2.94 -65.61 29.56
CA ASP A 284 -3.74 -66.81 29.29
C ASP A 284 -3.15 -68.10 29.90
N GLY A 285 -1.99 -67.97 30.54
CA GLY A 285 -1.24 -69.06 31.17
C GLY A 285 -0.22 -69.72 30.25
N VAL A 286 -0.03 -69.24 29.03
CA VAL A 286 1.00 -69.69 28.08
C VAL A 286 2.15 -68.67 28.06
N ILE A 287 3.38 -69.15 28.13
CA ILE A 287 4.56 -68.28 28.00
C ILE A 287 4.86 -68.06 26.53
N ASP A 288 4.80 -66.80 26.11
CA ASP A 288 5.03 -66.33 24.74
C ASP A 288 6.51 -66.05 24.44
N SER A 289 7.27 -65.57 25.44
CA SER A 289 8.69 -65.24 25.26
C SER A 289 9.52 -65.42 26.53
N GLU A 290 10.79 -65.78 26.34
CA GLU A 290 11.81 -65.85 27.41
C GLU A 290 12.91 -64.80 27.24
N GLU A 291 12.79 -63.90 26.26
CA GLU A 291 13.76 -62.82 26.06
C GLU A 291 13.64 -61.74 27.13
N ARG A 292 14.73 -61.03 27.42
CA ARG A 292 14.72 -59.93 28.40
C ARG A 292 13.86 -58.74 27.95
N ASN A 293 13.95 -58.33 26.69
CA ASN A 293 13.23 -57.18 26.14
C ASN A 293 12.55 -57.54 24.82
N PRO A 294 11.50 -58.38 24.85
CA PRO A 294 10.86 -58.90 23.64
C PRO A 294 10.00 -57.86 22.94
N PHE A 295 9.76 -58.11 21.65
CA PHE A 295 8.62 -57.54 20.94
C PHE A 295 7.48 -58.55 20.88
N PHE A 296 6.24 -58.07 20.93
CA PHE A 296 5.06 -58.89 20.68
C PHE A 296 4.09 -58.16 19.76
N VAL A 297 3.48 -58.91 18.83
CA VAL A 297 2.51 -58.39 17.87
C VAL A 297 1.12 -58.87 18.25
N TYR A 298 0.23 -57.93 18.55
CA TYR A 298 -1.17 -58.21 18.80
C TYR A 298 -1.97 -58.16 17.49
N ASP A 299 -2.17 -59.33 16.89
CA ASP A 299 -2.85 -59.53 15.59
C ASP A 299 -4.38 -59.46 15.65
N SER A 300 -4.98 -59.17 16.82
CA SER A 300 -6.44 -59.00 16.95
C SER A 300 -6.81 -57.78 17.79
N PRO A 301 -7.91 -57.09 17.48
CA PRO A 301 -8.45 -56.04 18.34
C PRO A 301 -8.87 -56.58 19.70
N GLY A 302 -8.64 -55.81 20.76
CA GLY A 302 -8.92 -56.22 22.13
C GLY A 302 -8.22 -55.36 23.18
N ILE A 303 -8.52 -55.65 24.43
CA ILE A 303 -7.85 -55.07 25.60
C ILE A 303 -7.10 -56.21 26.30
N TYR A 304 -5.78 -56.12 26.40
CA TYR A 304 -4.91 -57.21 26.82
C TYR A 304 -4.29 -56.94 28.20
N THR A 305 -4.22 -58.00 29.02
CA THR A 305 -3.51 -58.02 30.30
C THR A 305 -2.15 -58.68 30.08
N VAL A 306 -1.08 -58.07 30.59
CA VAL A 306 0.30 -58.58 30.41
C VAL A 306 0.87 -59.04 31.74
N ASN A 307 1.55 -60.19 31.74
CA ASN A 307 2.24 -60.75 32.89
C ASN A 307 3.72 -61.02 32.55
N LEU A 308 4.62 -60.53 33.39
CA LEU A 308 6.03 -60.90 33.40
C LEU A 308 6.32 -61.70 34.67
N THR A 309 6.79 -62.94 34.53
CA THR A 309 7.36 -63.72 35.62
C THR A 309 8.88 -63.79 35.49
N ILE A 310 9.60 -63.46 36.56
CA ILE A 310 11.06 -63.57 36.63
C ILE A 310 11.42 -64.71 37.59
N THR A 311 12.35 -65.56 37.16
CA THR A 311 13.01 -66.51 38.06
C THR A 311 14.37 -65.98 38.46
N PHE A 312 14.57 -65.78 39.76
CA PHE A 312 15.83 -65.45 40.39
C PHE A 312 16.43 -66.71 41.04
N ALA A 313 17.72 -66.68 41.38
CA ALA A 313 18.34 -67.77 42.15
C ALA A 313 17.66 -68.01 43.52
N ALA A 314 17.07 -66.97 44.11
CA ALA A 314 16.40 -67.02 45.41
C ALA A 314 14.91 -67.40 45.36
N GLY A 315 14.29 -67.44 44.17
CA GLY A 315 12.85 -67.67 44.03
C GLY A 315 12.28 -67.00 42.77
N THR A 316 10.95 -66.89 42.68
CA THR A 316 10.26 -66.27 41.54
C THR A 316 9.42 -65.09 41.99
N ASP A 317 9.31 -64.06 41.16
CA ASP A 317 8.36 -62.95 41.32
C ASP A 317 7.63 -62.66 40.00
N SER A 318 6.47 -62.02 40.06
CA SER A 318 5.65 -61.73 38.88
C SER A 318 4.95 -60.37 38.98
N GLU A 319 4.95 -59.60 37.88
CA GLU A 319 4.16 -58.39 37.71
C GLU A 319 3.05 -58.62 36.69
N VAL A 320 1.81 -58.28 37.07
CA VAL A 320 0.63 -58.36 36.19
C VAL A 320 0.04 -56.96 36.02
N LYS A 321 -0.12 -56.52 34.75
CA LYS A 321 -0.77 -55.25 34.40
C LYS A 321 -2.09 -55.51 33.66
N PRO A 322 -3.25 -55.35 34.32
CA PRO A 322 -4.56 -55.54 33.70
C PRO A 322 -4.87 -54.43 32.70
N GLU A 323 -5.53 -54.79 31.60
CA GLU A 323 -6.01 -53.86 30.56
C GLU A 323 -4.91 -52.92 30.01
N TYR A 324 -3.69 -53.43 29.95
CA TYR A 324 -2.49 -52.61 29.74
C TYR A 324 -2.27 -52.19 28.29
N ILE A 325 -2.65 -53.04 27.32
CA ILE A 325 -2.55 -52.75 25.89
C ILE A 325 -3.95 -52.71 25.27
N THR A 326 -4.27 -51.62 24.57
CA THR A 326 -5.54 -51.47 23.82
C THR A 326 -5.28 -51.51 22.32
N VAL A 327 -5.76 -52.56 21.68
CA VAL A 327 -5.66 -52.75 20.23
C VAL A 327 -7.02 -52.50 19.61
N ASN A 328 -7.10 -51.42 18.85
CA ASN A 328 -8.31 -51.04 18.14
C ASN A 328 -8.42 -51.81 16.82
N ASP A 329 -9.65 -51.97 16.35
CA ASP A 329 -9.92 -52.55 15.05
C ASP A 329 -9.76 -51.46 13.98
N PRO A 330 -8.77 -51.56 13.06
CA PRO A 330 -8.60 -50.60 11.96
C PRO A 330 -9.78 -50.62 10.98
N THR A 331 -10.66 -51.63 11.09
CA THR A 331 -11.84 -51.75 10.22
C THR A 331 -13.09 -51.09 10.81
N HIS A 332 -13.12 -50.63 12.07
CA HIS A 332 -14.31 -50.09 12.75
C HIS A 332 -14.19 -48.62 13.18
N VAL A 333 -13.70 -47.74 12.30
CA VAL A 333 -13.55 -46.29 12.55
C VAL A 333 -13.94 -45.50 11.29
N PRO A 334 -14.51 -44.28 11.40
CA PRO A 334 -14.78 -43.45 10.22
C PRO A 334 -13.49 -43.19 9.42
N PRO A 335 -13.60 -42.97 8.10
CA PRO A 335 -12.45 -42.56 7.29
C PRO A 335 -11.84 -41.25 7.78
N ILE A 336 -10.58 -40.99 7.44
CA ILE A 336 -10.01 -39.63 7.46
C ILE A 336 -9.93 -39.19 6.01
N ALA A 337 -10.71 -38.18 5.62
CA ALA A 337 -10.79 -37.72 4.25
C ALA A 337 -9.52 -36.94 3.87
N MET A 338 -8.85 -37.36 2.80
CA MET A 338 -7.68 -36.66 2.25
C MET A 338 -7.64 -36.79 0.74
N PHE A 339 -7.30 -35.72 0.02
CA PHE A 339 -7.10 -35.78 -1.44
C PHE A 339 -6.04 -34.84 -2.01
N SER A 340 -5.60 -35.15 -3.22
CA SER A 340 -4.79 -34.29 -4.07
C SER A 340 -5.31 -34.26 -5.50
N ALA A 341 -4.97 -33.21 -6.23
CA ALA A 341 -5.08 -33.14 -7.69
C ALA A 341 -3.67 -33.21 -8.31
N ASP A 342 -3.58 -33.74 -9.53
CA ASP A 342 -2.34 -33.72 -10.31
C ASP A 342 -1.99 -32.33 -10.84
N GLN A 343 -3.01 -31.49 -11.08
CA GLN A 343 -2.87 -30.08 -11.43
C GLN A 343 -3.97 -29.23 -10.78
N THR A 344 -3.63 -27.98 -10.44
CA THR A 344 -4.54 -27.01 -9.79
C THR A 344 -4.79 -25.76 -10.64
N LEU A 345 -4.12 -25.67 -11.79
CA LEU A 345 -4.21 -24.58 -12.74
C LEU A 345 -3.96 -25.15 -14.12
N GLY A 346 -4.76 -24.76 -15.11
CA GLY A 346 -4.53 -25.18 -16.48
C GLY A 346 -5.61 -24.71 -17.44
N GLU A 347 -5.47 -25.14 -18.70
CA GLU A 347 -6.29 -24.65 -19.80
C GLU A 347 -7.62 -25.36 -19.95
N LEU A 348 -8.63 -24.66 -20.47
CA LEU A 348 -9.89 -25.29 -20.82
C LEU A 348 -9.75 -26.13 -22.09
N PRO A 349 -10.39 -27.31 -22.16
CA PRO A 349 -11.04 -28.01 -21.05
C PRO A 349 -10.01 -28.60 -20.07
N LEU A 350 -10.04 -28.16 -18.80
CA LEU A 350 -9.04 -28.56 -17.82
C LEU A 350 -9.44 -29.89 -17.21
N THR A 351 -8.78 -30.95 -17.67
CA THR A 351 -8.99 -32.31 -17.15
C THR A 351 -8.07 -32.55 -15.96
N VAL A 352 -8.63 -32.60 -14.76
CA VAL A 352 -7.93 -32.82 -13.50
C VAL A 352 -8.15 -34.26 -13.04
N HIS A 353 -7.06 -34.96 -12.71
CA HIS A 353 -7.12 -36.27 -12.07
C HIS A 353 -7.03 -36.11 -10.57
N PHE A 354 -8.14 -36.36 -9.88
CA PHE A 354 -8.16 -36.36 -8.43
C PHE A 354 -7.75 -37.72 -7.89
N THR A 355 -6.88 -37.69 -6.89
CA THR A 355 -6.42 -38.88 -6.16
C THR A 355 -6.93 -38.83 -4.73
N ASP A 356 -7.73 -39.83 -4.37
CA ASP A 356 -8.09 -40.13 -2.99
C ASP A 356 -6.87 -40.66 -2.23
N SER A 357 -6.59 -40.03 -1.11
CA SER A 357 -5.58 -40.46 -0.13
C SER A 357 -6.20 -40.67 1.25
N SER A 358 -7.54 -40.80 1.31
CA SER A 358 -8.26 -41.04 2.54
C SER A 358 -7.85 -42.37 3.17
N THR A 359 -7.77 -42.40 4.49
CA THR A 359 -7.33 -43.57 5.26
C THR A 359 -8.51 -44.25 5.97
N LEU A 360 -8.27 -45.41 6.60
CA LEU A 360 -9.26 -46.16 7.40
C LEU A 360 -10.42 -46.77 6.59
N ASN A 361 -10.07 -47.40 5.46
CA ASN A 361 -10.96 -48.23 4.64
C ASN A 361 -12.28 -47.54 4.22
N PRO A 362 -12.22 -46.39 3.52
CA PRO A 362 -13.42 -45.83 2.90
C PRO A 362 -14.04 -46.81 1.91
N THR A 363 -15.36 -46.94 1.93
CA THR A 363 -16.13 -47.80 1.00
C THR A 363 -16.96 -47.00 0.00
N SER A 364 -17.07 -45.69 0.17
CA SER A 364 -17.74 -44.78 -0.78
C SER A 364 -17.19 -43.35 -0.69
N TRP A 365 -17.22 -42.64 -1.82
CA TRP A 365 -16.73 -41.26 -1.98
C TRP A 365 -17.84 -40.38 -2.55
N SER A 366 -17.83 -39.11 -2.18
CA SER A 366 -18.68 -38.07 -2.76
C SER A 366 -17.85 -36.82 -3.00
N TRP A 367 -17.66 -36.48 -4.25
CA TRP A 367 -16.93 -35.30 -4.71
C TRP A 367 -17.90 -34.20 -5.12
N ASP A 368 -17.58 -32.97 -4.74
CA ASP A 368 -18.16 -31.74 -5.32
C ASP A 368 -17.00 -30.94 -5.92
N PHE A 369 -17.06 -30.69 -7.23
CA PHE A 369 -15.99 -30.01 -7.97
C PHE A 369 -16.14 -28.49 -7.97
N GLY A 370 -17.22 -27.94 -7.43
CA GLY A 370 -17.45 -26.50 -7.32
C GLY A 370 -18.06 -25.85 -8.58
N ASP A 371 -18.28 -26.62 -9.65
CA ASP A 371 -18.89 -26.18 -10.92
C ASP A 371 -20.36 -26.64 -11.07
N GLY A 372 -20.93 -27.18 -9.98
CA GLY A 372 -22.27 -27.78 -9.97
C GLY A 372 -22.32 -29.26 -10.36
N THR A 373 -21.19 -29.87 -10.70
CA THR A 373 -21.06 -31.30 -10.97
C THR A 373 -20.44 -32.07 -9.79
N SER A 374 -20.59 -33.39 -9.79
CA SER A 374 -20.16 -34.27 -8.70
C SER A 374 -19.74 -35.64 -9.21
N SER A 375 -19.02 -36.41 -8.38
CA SER A 375 -18.63 -37.79 -8.68
C SER A 375 -18.66 -38.67 -7.43
N THR A 376 -18.81 -39.98 -7.63
CA THR A 376 -18.72 -41.00 -6.57
C THR A 376 -17.59 -42.01 -6.79
N LEU A 377 -16.73 -41.77 -7.79
CA LEU A 377 -15.54 -42.59 -8.02
C LEU A 377 -14.48 -42.30 -6.93
N GLN A 378 -13.64 -43.29 -6.62
CA GLN A 378 -12.54 -43.09 -5.68
C GLN A 378 -11.53 -42.06 -6.21
N ASN A 379 -11.05 -42.26 -7.45
CA ASN A 379 -10.12 -41.36 -8.12
C ASN A 379 -10.78 -40.84 -9.40
N PRO A 380 -11.64 -39.80 -9.32
CA PRO A 380 -12.32 -39.29 -10.49
C PRO A 380 -11.36 -38.48 -11.38
N GLU A 381 -11.57 -38.59 -12.68
CA GLU A 381 -11.14 -37.60 -13.66
C GLU A 381 -12.30 -36.63 -13.85
N HIS A 382 -12.04 -35.33 -13.75
CA HIS A 382 -13.05 -34.29 -13.95
C HIS A 382 -12.54 -33.23 -14.91
N THR A 383 -13.40 -32.80 -15.83
CA THR A 383 -13.06 -31.82 -16.86
C THR A 383 -13.83 -30.54 -16.61
N TYR A 384 -13.13 -29.48 -16.21
CA TYR A 384 -13.68 -28.14 -16.15
C TYR A 384 -13.78 -27.58 -17.57
N SER A 385 -14.99 -27.21 -17.99
CA SER A 385 -15.29 -26.77 -19.37
C SER A 385 -15.62 -25.28 -19.47
N ALA A 386 -15.66 -24.57 -18.33
CA ALA A 386 -15.88 -23.14 -18.26
C ALA A 386 -14.79 -22.49 -17.40
N GLU A 387 -14.49 -21.22 -17.68
CA GLU A 387 -13.47 -20.50 -16.94
C GLU A 387 -13.94 -20.25 -15.51
N GLY A 388 -13.02 -20.32 -14.56
CA GLY A 388 -13.38 -20.08 -13.16
C GLY A 388 -12.37 -20.59 -12.16
N SER A 389 -12.59 -20.20 -10.90
CA SER A 389 -11.92 -20.77 -9.73
C SER A 389 -12.93 -21.59 -8.93
N TYR A 390 -12.55 -22.83 -8.63
CA TYR A 390 -13.45 -23.87 -8.15
C TYR A 390 -13.02 -24.38 -6.78
N THR A 391 -13.96 -24.40 -5.84
CA THR A 391 -13.77 -25.02 -4.51
C THR A 391 -14.11 -26.50 -4.60
N VAL A 392 -13.15 -27.36 -4.26
CA VAL A 392 -13.32 -28.82 -4.35
C VAL A 392 -13.49 -29.39 -2.95
N SER A 393 -14.43 -30.32 -2.79
CA SER A 393 -14.61 -31.08 -1.55
C SER A 393 -14.76 -32.58 -1.81
N LEU A 394 -14.19 -33.37 -0.90
CA LEU A 394 -14.34 -34.83 -0.84
C LEU A 394 -14.95 -35.22 0.50
N THR A 395 -16.01 -36.03 0.46
CA THR A 395 -16.52 -36.77 1.62
C THR A 395 -16.26 -38.26 1.43
N ALA A 396 -15.51 -38.87 2.35
CA ALA A 396 -15.24 -40.30 2.37
C ALA A 396 -16.05 -40.99 3.47
N THR A 397 -16.66 -42.15 3.18
CA THR A 397 -17.57 -42.85 4.10
C THR A 397 -17.28 -44.34 4.15
N ASN A 398 -17.47 -44.95 5.33
CA ASN A 398 -17.56 -46.40 5.52
C ASN A 398 -18.74 -46.75 6.46
N ASP A 399 -18.90 -48.03 6.80
CA ASP A 399 -20.00 -48.53 7.66
C ASP A 399 -20.01 -47.91 9.08
N TYR A 400 -18.97 -47.18 9.47
CA TYR A 400 -18.76 -46.64 10.81
C TYR A 400 -18.83 -45.11 10.88
N GLY A 401 -18.91 -44.42 9.74
CA GLY A 401 -19.10 -42.98 9.67
C GLY A 401 -18.50 -42.34 8.41
N SER A 402 -18.41 -41.01 8.43
CA SER A 402 -17.89 -40.20 7.34
C SER A 402 -17.01 -39.07 7.84
N ASP A 403 -16.07 -38.64 7.00
CA ASP A 403 -15.27 -37.42 7.18
C ASP A 403 -15.19 -36.64 5.86
N SER A 404 -14.85 -35.36 5.92
CA SER A 404 -14.81 -34.47 4.75
C SER A 404 -13.62 -33.52 4.74
N GLU A 405 -12.97 -33.37 3.59
CA GLU A 405 -11.95 -32.36 3.33
C GLU A 405 -12.46 -31.36 2.26
N MET A 406 -12.24 -30.07 2.49
CA MET A 406 -12.58 -29.00 1.55
C MET A 406 -11.36 -28.13 1.29
N LYS A 407 -11.09 -27.84 0.01
CA LYS A 407 -10.05 -26.92 -0.44
C LYS A 407 -10.69 -25.79 -1.25
N ALA A 408 -10.72 -24.59 -0.66
CA ALA A 408 -11.29 -23.40 -1.30
C ALA A 408 -10.41 -22.94 -2.48
N ASN A 409 -11.05 -22.55 -3.59
CA ASN A 409 -10.38 -22.05 -4.81
C ASN A 409 -9.22 -22.95 -5.27
N TYR A 410 -9.43 -24.28 -5.20
CA TYR A 410 -8.38 -25.26 -5.36
C TYR A 410 -8.00 -25.51 -6.82
N ILE A 411 -8.95 -25.38 -7.75
CA ILE A 411 -8.70 -25.50 -9.20
C ILE A 411 -9.03 -24.19 -9.90
N THR A 412 -8.16 -23.74 -10.81
CA THR A 412 -8.42 -22.60 -11.70
C THR A 412 -8.27 -23.05 -13.15
N ALA A 413 -9.31 -22.87 -13.96
CA ALA A 413 -9.29 -23.20 -15.39
C ALA A 413 -9.34 -21.90 -16.23
N ARG A 414 -8.39 -21.72 -17.17
CA ARG A 414 -8.23 -20.50 -18.00
C ARG A 414 -7.79 -20.81 -19.44
N SER A 415 -8.36 -20.19 -20.47
CA SER A 415 -8.00 -20.52 -21.87
C SER A 415 -6.65 -19.96 -22.36
N LEU A 416 -6.11 -18.91 -21.73
CA LEU A 416 -4.86 -18.24 -22.11
C LEU A 416 -4.02 -17.86 -20.89
N LEU A 417 -2.69 -17.79 -21.01
CA LEU A 417 -1.82 -17.30 -19.93
C LEU A 417 -2.04 -15.80 -19.73
N TRP A 418 -1.98 -15.02 -20.83
CA TRP A 418 -2.36 -13.61 -20.87
C TRP A 418 -3.29 -13.32 -22.06
N GLY A 419 -4.18 -12.35 -21.86
CA GLY A 419 -4.97 -11.75 -22.94
C GLY A 419 -6.19 -12.57 -23.38
N PRO A 420 -6.77 -12.22 -24.55
CA PRO A 420 -6.24 -11.23 -25.48
C PRO A 420 -6.24 -9.80 -24.91
N TYR A 421 -5.27 -8.99 -25.33
CA TYR A 421 -5.25 -7.55 -25.06
C TYR A 421 -4.86 -6.75 -26.30
N LEU A 422 -5.36 -5.52 -26.39
CA LEU A 422 -5.27 -4.72 -27.60
C LEU A 422 -4.20 -3.62 -27.46
N THR A 423 -3.36 -3.48 -28.48
CA THR A 423 -2.36 -2.40 -28.59
C THR A 423 -2.34 -1.84 -30.01
N GLY A 424 -1.66 -0.70 -30.22
CA GLY A 424 -1.37 -0.18 -31.56
C GLY A 424 -2.60 0.10 -32.43
N SER A 425 -3.75 0.37 -31.81
CA SER A 425 -4.99 0.66 -32.53
C SER A 425 -4.89 2.01 -33.25
N ASN A 426 -5.45 2.08 -34.44
CA ASN A 426 -5.59 3.32 -35.19
C ASN A 426 -6.86 3.26 -36.07
N THR A 427 -6.95 4.15 -37.06
CA THR A 427 -8.11 4.24 -37.96
C THR A 427 -8.33 2.98 -38.80
N THR A 428 -7.29 2.19 -39.09
CA THR A 428 -7.37 1.06 -40.02
C THR A 428 -6.70 -0.22 -39.54
N SER A 429 -6.24 -0.26 -38.30
CA SER A 429 -5.61 -1.45 -37.73
C SER A 429 -5.69 -1.51 -36.21
N THR A 430 -5.48 -2.70 -35.67
CA THR A 430 -5.25 -2.98 -34.25
C THR A 430 -4.32 -4.18 -34.12
N THR A 431 -3.64 -4.33 -32.99
CA THR A 431 -2.86 -5.54 -32.68
C THR A 431 -3.52 -6.28 -31.53
N VAL A 432 -3.84 -7.55 -31.77
CA VAL A 432 -4.30 -8.48 -30.73
C VAL A 432 -3.09 -9.23 -30.19
N ASN A 433 -2.85 -9.07 -28.90
CA ASN A 433 -1.71 -9.68 -28.21
C ASN A 433 -2.20 -10.82 -27.32
N VAL A 434 -1.48 -11.94 -27.34
CA VAL A 434 -1.85 -13.15 -26.60
C VAL A 434 -0.59 -13.80 -26.08
N LYS A 435 -0.63 -14.32 -24.85
CA LYS A 435 0.38 -15.25 -24.35
C LYS A 435 -0.22 -16.60 -24.02
N THR A 436 0.40 -17.65 -24.52
CA THR A 436 0.06 -19.06 -24.31
C THR A 436 1.06 -19.73 -23.38
N TYR A 437 0.67 -20.87 -22.80
CA TYR A 437 1.58 -21.67 -22.00
C TYR A 437 2.53 -22.51 -22.85
N ASP A 438 2.05 -23.05 -23.96
CA ASP A 438 2.83 -23.86 -24.88
C ASP A 438 3.10 -23.11 -26.19
N MET A 439 4.25 -23.38 -26.80
CA MET A 439 4.57 -22.79 -28.10
C MET A 439 3.55 -23.23 -29.15
N SER A 440 2.96 -22.26 -29.84
CA SER A 440 1.88 -22.51 -30.80
C SER A 440 1.79 -21.40 -31.84
N SER A 441 0.91 -21.57 -32.83
CA SER A 441 0.47 -20.48 -33.70
C SER A 441 -0.92 -20.02 -33.29
N ILE A 442 -1.16 -18.71 -33.29
CA ILE A 442 -2.45 -18.13 -32.93
C ILE A 442 -3.18 -17.63 -34.17
N THR A 443 -4.48 -17.88 -34.24
CA THR A 443 -5.36 -17.27 -35.24
C THR A 443 -6.40 -16.40 -34.56
N VAL A 444 -6.57 -15.17 -35.02
CA VAL A 444 -7.66 -14.28 -34.62
C VAL A 444 -8.71 -14.31 -35.71
N GLU A 445 -9.94 -14.69 -35.35
CA GLU A 445 -11.10 -14.53 -36.22
C GLU A 445 -11.82 -13.25 -35.85
N TYR A 446 -12.22 -12.45 -36.85
CA TYR A 446 -12.86 -11.17 -36.62
C TYR A 446 -13.86 -10.82 -37.74
N ALA A 447 -14.81 -9.95 -37.41
CA ALA A 447 -15.84 -9.46 -38.32
C ALA A 447 -16.35 -8.09 -37.86
N THR A 448 -16.87 -7.30 -38.79
CA THR A 448 -17.64 -6.10 -38.41
C THR A 448 -18.88 -6.51 -37.62
N ASP A 449 -19.35 -5.69 -36.68
CA ASP A 449 -20.61 -5.93 -35.95
C ASP A 449 -21.78 -6.19 -36.90
N VAL A 450 -21.89 -5.43 -38.00
CA VAL A 450 -22.92 -5.65 -39.03
C VAL A 450 -22.87 -7.08 -39.59
N TYR A 451 -21.68 -7.60 -39.88
CA TYR A 451 -21.53 -8.97 -40.37
C TYR A 451 -21.83 -10.00 -39.28
N TYR A 452 -21.28 -9.79 -38.08
CA TYR A 452 -21.43 -10.69 -36.93
C TYR A 452 -22.90 -10.87 -36.54
N GLN A 453 -23.66 -9.77 -36.42
CA GLN A 453 -25.10 -9.83 -36.11
C GLN A 453 -25.91 -10.53 -37.20
N ALA A 454 -25.51 -10.39 -38.47
CA ALA A 454 -26.22 -10.99 -39.60
C ALA A 454 -25.96 -12.49 -39.77
N HIS A 455 -24.78 -12.98 -39.36
CA HIS A 455 -24.33 -14.36 -39.65
C HIS A 455 -23.99 -15.19 -38.41
N SER A 456 -23.96 -14.58 -37.23
CA SER A 456 -23.51 -15.20 -35.97
C SER A 456 -22.13 -15.86 -36.11
N GLY A 457 -21.18 -15.14 -36.71
CA GLY A 457 -19.84 -15.64 -36.95
C GLY A 457 -18.90 -14.60 -37.56
N TYR A 458 -17.71 -15.06 -37.93
CA TYR A 458 -16.59 -14.22 -38.39
C TYR A 458 -16.29 -14.49 -39.88
N ASP A 459 -15.86 -13.47 -40.63
CA ASP A 459 -15.52 -13.58 -42.06
C ASP A 459 -14.05 -13.30 -42.37
N MET A 460 -13.31 -12.74 -41.42
CA MET A 460 -11.89 -12.44 -41.56
C MET A 460 -11.08 -13.22 -40.53
N THR A 461 -9.84 -13.52 -40.89
CA THR A 461 -8.89 -14.23 -40.03
C THR A 461 -7.49 -13.65 -40.20
N ALA A 462 -6.74 -13.51 -39.12
CA ALA A 462 -5.32 -13.17 -39.12
C ALA A 462 -4.56 -14.18 -38.26
N THR A 463 -3.33 -14.50 -38.63
CA THR A 463 -2.46 -15.39 -37.84
C THR A 463 -1.05 -14.82 -37.88
N ASP A 464 -0.30 -15.02 -36.79
CA ASP A 464 1.13 -14.75 -36.81
C ASP A 464 1.91 -15.85 -37.56
N GLY A 465 1.38 -17.08 -37.57
CA GLY A 465 2.03 -18.24 -38.19
C GLY A 465 3.33 -18.66 -37.52
N GLU A 466 3.65 -18.06 -36.37
CA GLU A 466 4.84 -18.33 -35.58
C GLU A 466 4.56 -19.45 -34.57
N ASN A 467 5.60 -20.12 -34.07
CA ASN A 467 5.48 -21.14 -33.01
C ASN A 467 6.16 -20.65 -31.74
N THR A 468 5.56 -19.63 -31.12
CA THR A 468 6.06 -18.92 -29.94
C THR A 468 5.05 -19.02 -28.79
N GLN A 469 5.39 -18.50 -27.61
CA GLN A 469 4.44 -18.37 -26.49
C GLN A 469 3.78 -16.99 -26.44
N LEU A 470 4.44 -15.94 -26.97
CA LEU A 470 3.93 -14.58 -27.02
C LEU A 470 3.66 -14.22 -28.48
N HIS A 471 2.49 -13.66 -28.74
CA HIS A 471 1.95 -13.42 -30.07
C HIS A 471 1.46 -11.98 -30.21
N HIS A 472 1.82 -11.35 -31.33
CA HIS A 472 1.33 -10.02 -31.73
C HIS A 472 0.69 -10.12 -33.11
N ILE A 473 -0.64 -10.24 -33.15
CA ILE A 473 -1.40 -10.45 -34.39
C ILE A 473 -1.97 -9.12 -34.85
N ALA A 474 -1.36 -8.53 -35.87
CA ALA A 474 -1.83 -7.29 -36.49
C ALA A 474 -3.06 -7.55 -37.39
N LEU A 475 -4.17 -6.89 -37.08
CA LEU A 475 -5.37 -6.83 -37.91
C LEU A 475 -5.28 -5.56 -38.75
N MET A 476 -5.15 -5.70 -40.07
CA MET A 476 -4.89 -4.58 -40.99
C MET A 476 -6.02 -4.36 -41.97
N GLY A 477 -6.14 -3.15 -42.52
CA GLY A 477 -7.14 -2.82 -43.54
C GLY A 477 -8.56 -2.76 -42.99
N LEU A 478 -8.69 -2.47 -41.70
CA LEU A 478 -9.97 -2.29 -41.03
C LEU A 478 -10.62 -0.98 -41.49
N THR A 479 -11.95 -0.97 -41.47
CA THR A 479 -12.75 0.24 -41.73
C THR A 479 -12.69 1.18 -40.53
N PRO A 480 -12.49 2.50 -40.71
CA PRO A 480 -12.54 3.50 -39.63
C PRO A 480 -13.88 3.53 -38.90
N ASP A 481 -13.87 3.98 -37.64
CA ASP A 481 -15.04 4.09 -36.74
C ASP A 481 -16.00 2.87 -36.78
N THR A 482 -15.42 1.67 -36.79
CA THR A 482 -16.20 0.44 -36.94
C THR A 482 -15.99 -0.46 -35.74
N LEU A 483 -17.09 -0.91 -35.14
CA LEU A 483 -17.09 -1.94 -34.13
C LEU A 483 -16.81 -3.30 -34.80
N TYR A 484 -15.77 -3.98 -34.34
CA TYR A 484 -15.42 -5.34 -34.73
C TYR A 484 -15.69 -6.28 -33.57
N HIS A 485 -16.24 -7.44 -33.91
CA HIS A 485 -16.24 -8.62 -33.06
C HIS A 485 -15.00 -9.45 -33.39
N TYR A 486 -14.37 -10.03 -32.39
CA TYR A 486 -13.24 -10.91 -32.58
C TYR A 486 -13.18 -12.01 -31.52
N ARG A 487 -12.47 -13.09 -31.85
CA ARG A 487 -12.08 -14.15 -30.91
C ARG A 487 -10.72 -14.70 -31.28
N VAL A 488 -10.03 -15.24 -30.28
CA VAL A 488 -8.76 -15.92 -30.46
C VAL A 488 -9.02 -17.42 -30.57
N MET A 489 -8.46 -18.02 -31.61
CA MET A 489 -8.45 -19.46 -31.85
C MET A 489 -7.08 -20.02 -31.49
N TYR A 490 -7.08 -21.00 -30.59
CA TYR A 490 -5.88 -21.66 -30.08
C TYR A 490 -6.19 -23.14 -29.75
N ASP A 491 -5.33 -24.06 -30.21
CA ASP A 491 -5.48 -25.52 -30.09
C ASP A 491 -6.87 -26.10 -30.42
N GLY A 492 -7.58 -25.48 -31.36
CA GLY A 492 -8.93 -25.91 -31.77
C GLY A 492 -10.06 -25.38 -30.90
N GLU A 493 -9.75 -24.67 -29.82
CA GLU A 493 -10.69 -23.95 -28.97
C GLU A 493 -10.71 -22.46 -29.33
N ALA A 494 -11.76 -21.77 -28.88
CA ALA A 494 -11.97 -20.36 -29.13
C ALA A 494 -12.26 -19.62 -27.82
N THR A 495 -11.74 -18.40 -27.68
CA THR A 495 -12.20 -17.48 -26.62
C THR A 495 -13.66 -17.10 -26.84
N ASP A 496 -14.27 -16.49 -25.82
CA ASP A 496 -15.55 -15.80 -25.95
C ASP A 496 -15.50 -14.71 -27.04
N ASP A 497 -16.69 -14.25 -27.45
CA ASP A 497 -16.85 -13.13 -28.37
C ASP A 497 -16.46 -11.82 -27.68
N LEU A 498 -15.42 -11.18 -28.19
CA LEU A 498 -14.87 -9.92 -27.73
C LEU A 498 -15.08 -8.85 -28.80
N HIS A 499 -14.87 -7.59 -28.45
CA HIS A 499 -15.07 -6.50 -29.39
C HIS A 499 -14.11 -5.35 -29.18
N PHE A 500 -13.80 -4.64 -30.27
CA PHE A 500 -13.05 -3.39 -30.24
C PHE A 500 -13.57 -2.45 -31.33
N ARG A 501 -13.28 -1.16 -31.21
CA ARG A 501 -13.65 -0.16 -32.22
C ARG A 501 -12.39 0.48 -32.80
N THR A 502 -12.28 0.54 -34.12
CA THR A 502 -11.23 1.30 -34.81
C THR A 502 -11.45 2.79 -34.63
N PHE A 503 -10.36 3.57 -34.66
CA PHE A 503 -10.48 5.01 -34.43
C PHE A 503 -11.25 5.71 -35.57
N PRO A 504 -12.06 6.72 -35.27
CA PRO A 504 -12.67 7.56 -36.28
C PRO A 504 -11.62 8.47 -36.95
N GLU A 505 -11.90 8.92 -38.17
CA GLU A 505 -11.06 9.89 -38.87
C GLU A 505 -11.21 11.31 -38.28
N SER A 506 -12.39 11.63 -37.73
CA SER A 506 -12.74 12.92 -37.12
C SER A 506 -14.00 12.73 -36.24
N GLY A 507 -14.25 13.68 -35.33
CA GLY A 507 -15.44 13.72 -34.49
C GLY A 507 -15.18 13.39 -33.01
N PRO A 508 -16.24 13.41 -32.18
CA PRO A 508 -16.10 13.28 -30.73
C PRO A 508 -15.71 11.86 -30.31
N PHE A 509 -14.84 11.76 -29.31
CA PHE A 509 -14.43 10.49 -28.74
C PHE A 509 -14.08 10.61 -27.25
N THR A 510 -13.99 9.46 -26.57
CA THR A 510 -13.57 9.38 -25.17
C THR A 510 -12.35 8.48 -25.04
N PHE A 511 -11.37 8.92 -24.25
CA PHE A 511 -10.26 8.07 -23.80
C PHE A 511 -10.13 8.15 -22.28
N VAL A 512 -9.40 7.22 -21.70
CA VAL A 512 -9.12 7.19 -20.26
C VAL A 512 -7.62 7.29 -20.02
N MET A 513 -7.22 7.91 -18.91
CA MET A 513 -5.85 7.92 -18.43
C MET A 513 -5.77 7.45 -16.98
N TYR A 514 -4.80 6.58 -16.69
CA TYR A 514 -4.46 6.12 -15.35
C TYR A 514 -3.02 5.59 -15.35
N SER A 515 -2.36 5.45 -14.20
CA SER A 515 -1.00 4.91 -14.13
C SER A 515 -0.72 4.33 -12.75
N ASP A 516 0.49 3.77 -12.56
CA ASP A 516 0.97 3.28 -11.28
C ASP A 516 0.04 2.18 -10.74
N THR A 517 0.04 1.06 -11.45
CA THR A 517 -0.82 -0.10 -11.20
C THR A 517 -0.10 -1.23 -10.45
N GLN A 518 1.17 -1.01 -10.12
CA GLN A 518 2.06 -1.98 -9.50
C GLN A 518 1.59 -2.43 -8.10
N ASP A 519 1.91 -3.68 -7.74
CA ASP A 519 1.71 -4.17 -6.38
C ASP A 519 2.85 -3.77 -5.42
N GLN A 520 2.64 -3.99 -4.12
CA GLN A 520 3.65 -3.81 -3.08
C GLN A 520 3.40 -4.81 -1.95
N PRO A 521 4.35 -5.02 -1.02
CA PRO A 521 4.10 -5.81 0.17
C PRO A 521 2.83 -5.33 0.92
N GLY A 522 1.82 -6.19 0.98
CA GLY A 522 0.57 -5.96 1.72
C GLY A 522 -0.67 -5.64 0.87
N TYR A 523 -0.55 -5.55 -0.46
CA TYR A 523 -1.69 -5.59 -1.39
C TYR A 523 -1.23 -6.03 -2.79
N SER A 524 -2.17 -6.49 -3.62
CA SER A 524 -1.90 -7.00 -4.97
C SER A 524 -2.62 -6.20 -6.05
N GLN A 525 -2.17 -6.36 -7.30
CA GLN A 525 -2.85 -5.80 -8.48
C GLN A 525 -4.27 -6.37 -8.62
N LEU A 526 -4.47 -7.65 -8.27
CA LEU A 526 -5.78 -8.30 -8.25
C LEU A 526 -6.75 -7.66 -7.25
N GLU A 527 -6.26 -6.99 -6.21
CA GLU A 527 -7.08 -6.30 -5.22
C GLU A 527 -7.38 -4.85 -5.60
N ARG A 528 -6.44 -4.15 -6.25
CA ARG A 528 -6.54 -2.69 -6.48
C ARG A 528 -6.65 -2.31 -7.95
N HIS A 529 -5.66 -2.69 -8.76
CA HIS A 529 -5.67 -2.41 -10.20
C HIS A 529 -6.91 -3.00 -10.86
N LYS A 530 -7.30 -4.22 -10.48
CA LYS A 530 -8.53 -4.85 -10.96
C LYS A 530 -9.77 -3.99 -10.75
N LEU A 531 -9.91 -3.32 -9.60
CA LEU A 531 -11.06 -2.46 -9.33
C LEU A 531 -11.12 -1.25 -10.26
N VAL A 532 -9.95 -0.66 -10.56
CA VAL A 532 -9.84 0.47 -11.48
C VAL A 532 -10.12 0.01 -12.92
N ALA A 533 -9.49 -1.10 -13.34
CA ALA A 533 -9.69 -1.68 -14.67
C ALA A 533 -11.15 -2.11 -14.91
N ASP A 534 -11.76 -2.83 -13.96
CA ASP A 534 -13.17 -3.24 -14.03
C ASP A 534 -14.07 -2.00 -14.14
N ARG A 535 -13.77 -0.92 -13.41
CA ARG A 535 -14.54 0.32 -13.51
C ARG A 535 -14.37 1.02 -14.87
N ILE A 536 -13.17 0.99 -15.45
CA ILE A 536 -12.93 1.54 -16.79
C ILE A 536 -13.66 0.71 -17.85
N ALA A 537 -13.71 -0.62 -17.71
CA ALA A 537 -14.44 -1.51 -18.61
C ALA A 537 -15.97 -1.26 -18.60
N GLU A 538 -16.50 -0.66 -17.53
CA GLU A 538 -17.90 -0.23 -17.43
C GLU A 538 -18.18 1.12 -18.13
N GLU A 539 -17.16 1.86 -18.54
CA GLU A 539 -17.34 3.16 -19.21
C GLU A 539 -17.81 3.00 -20.66
N GLU A 540 -18.84 3.76 -21.02
CA GLU A 540 -19.39 3.72 -22.37
C GLU A 540 -18.48 4.43 -23.38
N ASN A 541 -18.20 3.79 -24.52
CA ASN A 541 -17.52 4.36 -25.69
C ASN A 541 -16.10 4.89 -25.43
N VAL A 542 -15.35 4.28 -24.50
CA VAL A 542 -13.91 4.53 -24.38
C VAL A 542 -13.19 3.87 -25.55
N LEU A 543 -12.47 4.66 -26.36
CA LEU A 543 -11.75 4.16 -27.53
C LEU A 543 -10.39 3.57 -27.19
N PHE A 544 -9.72 4.09 -26.16
CA PHE A 544 -8.44 3.60 -25.70
C PHE A 544 -8.12 4.13 -24.29
N VAL A 545 -7.10 3.54 -23.69
CA VAL A 545 -6.52 3.95 -22.42
C VAL A 545 -5.06 4.34 -22.62
N LEU A 546 -4.70 5.55 -22.15
CA LEU A 546 -3.32 5.95 -21.93
C LEU A 546 -2.89 5.47 -20.54
N ASN A 547 -1.81 4.69 -20.47
CA ASN A 547 -1.21 4.33 -19.19
C ASN A 547 0.15 5.02 -19.04
N SER A 548 0.30 5.91 -18.05
CA SER A 548 1.53 6.71 -17.89
C SER A 548 2.65 6.02 -17.09
N GLY A 549 2.72 4.68 -17.11
CA GLY A 549 3.85 3.90 -16.61
C GLY A 549 3.69 3.33 -15.20
N ASP A 550 4.71 2.59 -14.76
CA ASP A 550 4.73 1.78 -13.54
C ASP A 550 3.62 0.72 -13.55
N LEU A 551 3.69 -0.12 -14.59
CA LEU A 551 2.68 -1.14 -14.85
C LEU A 551 2.75 -2.27 -13.82
N VAL A 552 3.97 -2.72 -13.52
CA VAL A 552 4.32 -3.80 -12.60
C VAL A 552 5.40 -3.33 -11.62
N ASN A 553 5.56 -4.01 -10.49
CA ASN A 553 6.53 -3.60 -9.48
C ASN A 553 7.98 -3.97 -9.85
N ASP A 554 8.17 -5.11 -10.52
CA ASP A 554 9.44 -5.54 -11.09
C ASP A 554 9.18 -6.13 -12.49
N ALA A 555 9.54 -5.40 -13.55
CA ALA A 555 9.31 -5.84 -14.92
C ALA A 555 10.16 -7.06 -15.34
N SER A 556 11.20 -7.41 -14.57
CA SER A 556 11.97 -8.64 -14.81
C SER A 556 11.29 -9.89 -14.26
N ASP A 557 10.31 -9.72 -13.36
CA ASP A 557 9.54 -10.80 -12.75
C ASP A 557 8.23 -11.07 -13.50
N MET A 558 8.21 -12.18 -14.23
CA MET A 558 7.04 -12.60 -15.02
C MET A 558 5.78 -12.86 -14.19
N GLU A 559 5.91 -13.21 -12.90
CA GLU A 559 4.74 -13.38 -12.04
C GLU A 559 4.03 -12.04 -11.79
N ASN A 560 4.75 -10.92 -11.84
CA ASN A 560 4.14 -9.59 -11.72
C ASN A 560 3.32 -9.27 -12.98
N TRP A 561 3.85 -9.59 -14.16
CA TRP A 561 3.12 -9.48 -15.42
C TRP A 561 1.87 -10.38 -15.46
N ASP A 562 1.97 -11.62 -14.96
CA ASP A 562 0.81 -12.51 -14.84
C ASP A 562 -0.32 -11.88 -14.03
N ARG A 563 0.01 -11.24 -12.89
CA ARG A 563 -0.97 -10.55 -12.05
C ARG A 563 -1.53 -9.29 -12.71
N TYR A 564 -0.69 -8.53 -13.41
CA TYR A 564 -1.10 -7.30 -14.10
C TYR A 564 -2.12 -7.58 -15.21
N PHE A 565 -1.80 -8.53 -16.09
CA PHE A 565 -2.71 -8.89 -17.19
C PHE A 565 -3.98 -9.58 -16.67
N ALA A 566 -3.88 -10.38 -15.60
CA ALA A 566 -5.07 -10.94 -14.96
C ALA A 566 -5.97 -9.85 -14.37
N ALA A 567 -5.39 -8.86 -13.68
CA ALA A 567 -6.12 -7.75 -13.08
C ALA A 567 -6.78 -6.84 -14.12
N GLY A 568 -6.09 -6.54 -15.23
CA GLY A 568 -6.58 -5.67 -16.30
C GLY A 568 -7.47 -6.33 -17.36
N SER A 569 -7.60 -7.65 -17.35
CA SER A 569 -8.20 -8.46 -18.43
C SER A 569 -9.55 -7.96 -18.95
N THR A 570 -10.47 -7.61 -18.06
CA THR A 570 -11.83 -7.13 -18.40
C THR A 570 -11.81 -5.85 -19.26
N MET A 571 -10.86 -4.97 -18.99
CA MET A 571 -10.65 -3.73 -19.75
C MET A 571 -9.87 -3.99 -21.05
N MET A 572 -8.75 -4.71 -20.94
CA MET A 572 -7.76 -4.81 -22.02
C MET A 572 -8.23 -5.65 -23.22
N THR A 573 -9.18 -6.56 -22.99
CA THR A 573 -9.83 -7.38 -24.03
C THR A 573 -10.75 -6.57 -24.95
N THR A 574 -11.09 -5.33 -24.60
CA THR A 574 -12.01 -4.51 -25.39
C THR A 574 -11.50 -3.09 -25.66
N ILE A 575 -10.67 -2.56 -24.76
CA ILE A 575 -10.12 -1.22 -24.84
C ILE A 575 -8.60 -1.29 -25.08
N PRO A 576 -8.11 -0.80 -26.23
CA PRO A 576 -6.69 -0.66 -26.53
C PRO A 576 -5.91 0.10 -25.47
N VAL A 577 -4.72 -0.41 -25.12
CA VAL A 577 -3.81 0.21 -24.15
C VAL A 577 -2.61 0.81 -24.87
N PHE A 578 -2.27 2.04 -24.50
CA PHE A 578 -1.09 2.79 -24.95
C PHE A 578 -0.24 3.14 -23.72
N PRO A 579 0.75 2.30 -23.39
CA PRO A 579 1.58 2.49 -22.21
C PRO A 579 2.78 3.41 -22.49
N ALA A 580 3.15 4.21 -21.49
CA ALA A 580 4.46 4.83 -21.32
C ALA A 580 5.30 3.97 -20.37
N GLN A 581 6.62 4.13 -20.40
CA GLN A 581 7.50 3.49 -19.42
C GLN A 581 7.51 4.27 -18.11
N GLY A 582 7.45 3.57 -16.98
CA GLY A 582 7.77 4.07 -15.65
C GLY A 582 9.08 3.50 -15.10
N ASN A 583 9.48 3.98 -13.93
CA ASN A 583 10.76 3.62 -13.35
C ASN A 583 10.81 2.19 -12.79
N HIS A 584 9.65 1.59 -12.49
CA HIS A 584 9.55 0.18 -12.17
C HIS A 584 9.58 -0.72 -13.42
N ASP A 585 9.28 -0.16 -14.59
CA ASP A 585 9.43 -0.86 -15.87
C ASP A 585 10.90 -0.89 -16.33
N ASN A 586 11.72 0.07 -15.88
CA ASN A 586 13.19 0.09 -15.92
C ASN A 586 13.82 -0.22 -17.30
N ASN A 587 13.13 0.16 -18.39
CA ASN A 587 13.50 -0.17 -19.77
C ASN A 587 13.78 -1.66 -19.97
N ASP A 588 13.09 -2.51 -19.20
CA ASP A 588 13.27 -3.95 -19.26
C ASP A 588 12.76 -4.49 -20.61
N PRO A 589 13.49 -5.42 -21.27
CA PRO A 589 13.05 -6.05 -22.52
C PRO A 589 11.64 -6.62 -22.46
N ASN A 590 11.22 -7.15 -21.31
CA ASN A 590 9.89 -7.73 -21.14
C ASN A 590 8.78 -6.69 -21.37
N TYR A 591 8.97 -5.42 -21.01
CA TYR A 591 7.99 -4.37 -21.31
C TYR A 591 7.75 -4.28 -22.82
N PHE A 592 8.83 -4.19 -23.60
CA PHE A 592 8.77 -4.01 -25.05
C PHE A 592 8.22 -5.25 -25.73
N ASP A 593 8.66 -6.44 -25.29
CA ASP A 593 8.16 -7.71 -25.80
C ASP A 593 6.67 -7.85 -25.50
N ASN A 594 6.21 -7.58 -24.26
CA ASN A 594 4.81 -7.77 -23.89
C ASN A 594 3.86 -6.84 -24.67
N TYR A 595 4.23 -5.60 -24.96
CA TYR A 595 3.34 -4.67 -25.68
C TYR A 595 3.58 -4.60 -27.19
N GLY A 596 4.75 -5.01 -27.66
CA GLY A 596 5.18 -4.82 -29.05
C GLY A 596 5.28 -3.33 -29.45
N MET A 597 5.55 -2.44 -28.49
CA MET A 597 5.60 -0.98 -28.68
C MET A 597 6.99 -0.42 -28.43
N GLN A 598 7.28 0.76 -29.00
CA GLN A 598 8.57 1.46 -28.82
C GLN A 598 8.58 2.26 -27.51
N ALA A 599 9.76 2.75 -27.10
CA ALA A 599 9.92 3.53 -25.86
C ALA A 599 9.17 4.87 -25.93
N ASN A 600 9.34 5.60 -27.03
CA ASN A 600 8.58 6.79 -27.38
C ASN A 600 7.94 6.61 -28.76
N TYR A 601 6.70 7.09 -28.91
CA TYR A 601 5.90 6.95 -30.13
C TYR A 601 4.74 7.93 -30.12
N SER A 602 4.07 8.09 -31.26
CA SER A 602 2.87 8.92 -31.39
C SER A 602 1.80 8.22 -32.21
N PHE A 603 0.55 8.67 -32.05
CA PHE A 603 -0.59 8.19 -32.81
C PHE A 603 -1.71 9.22 -32.86
N ASP A 604 -2.57 9.11 -33.87
CA ASP A 604 -3.74 9.97 -34.04
C ASP A 604 -5.02 9.20 -33.70
N CYS A 605 -5.97 9.91 -33.07
CA CYS A 605 -7.34 9.47 -32.94
C CYS A 605 -8.26 10.66 -33.25
N ALA A 606 -9.10 10.54 -34.28
CA ALA A 606 -9.93 11.64 -34.76
C ALA A 606 -9.10 12.91 -35.06
N ASP A 607 -9.53 14.04 -34.50
CA ASP A 607 -8.90 15.36 -34.60
C ASP A 607 -7.83 15.60 -33.52
N ALA A 608 -7.34 14.54 -32.87
CA ALA A 608 -6.34 14.63 -31.82
C ALA A 608 -5.07 13.84 -32.14
N HIS A 609 -3.93 14.42 -31.78
CA HIS A 609 -2.60 13.81 -31.82
C HIS A 609 -2.12 13.51 -30.40
N PHE A 610 -1.57 12.32 -30.20
CA PHE A 610 -1.07 11.83 -28.92
C PHE A 610 0.41 11.48 -29.04
N THR A 611 1.21 12.07 -28.17
CA THR A 611 2.64 11.76 -28.05
C THR A 611 2.91 11.04 -26.73
N VAL A 612 3.63 9.92 -26.77
CA VAL A 612 4.06 9.16 -25.61
C VAL A 612 5.59 9.20 -25.54
N LEU A 613 6.12 9.71 -24.42
CA LEU A 613 7.57 9.87 -24.20
C LEU A 613 8.06 8.92 -23.11
N ASP A 614 9.35 8.55 -23.17
CA ASP A 614 10.03 7.79 -22.13
C ASP A 614 10.83 8.73 -21.22
N SER A 615 10.27 9.06 -20.06
CA SER A 615 10.93 9.91 -19.07
C SER A 615 11.97 9.18 -18.20
N ASN A 616 12.16 7.86 -18.35
CA ASN A 616 13.14 7.10 -17.56
C ASN A 616 14.55 7.16 -18.14
N THR A 617 14.67 7.45 -19.45
CA THR A 617 15.97 7.59 -20.12
C THR A 617 16.54 8.98 -19.92
N TRP A 618 17.01 9.25 -18.69
CA TRP A 618 17.66 10.51 -18.30
C TRP A 618 18.82 10.93 -19.22
N ALA A 619 19.41 10.00 -19.98
CA ALA A 619 20.50 10.25 -20.92
C ALA A 619 20.03 10.78 -22.30
N ASP A 620 18.75 10.64 -22.65
CA ASP A 620 18.21 10.98 -23.97
C ASP A 620 17.00 11.94 -23.91
N VAL A 621 16.80 12.62 -22.78
CA VAL A 621 15.73 13.63 -22.63
C VAL A 621 15.86 14.70 -23.72
N SER A 622 17.06 15.24 -23.95
CA SER A 622 17.30 16.23 -25.01
C SER A 622 17.05 15.70 -26.43
N GLY A 623 17.37 14.42 -26.68
CA GLY A 623 17.14 13.79 -27.99
C GLY A 623 15.65 13.59 -28.28
N GLN A 624 14.89 13.16 -27.26
CA GLN A 624 13.44 13.10 -27.32
C GLN A 624 12.80 14.49 -27.45
N GLY A 625 13.38 15.55 -26.88
CA GLY A 625 12.91 16.93 -27.07
C GLY A 625 12.95 17.38 -28.53
N MET A 626 14.05 17.08 -29.23
CA MET A 626 14.14 17.35 -30.67
C MET A 626 13.10 16.57 -31.48
N TRP A 627 12.87 15.31 -31.13
CA TRP A 627 11.85 14.48 -31.79
C TRP A 627 10.43 14.99 -31.50
N LEU A 628 10.16 15.41 -30.25
CA LEU A 628 8.88 15.99 -29.82
C LEU A 628 8.56 17.26 -30.61
N ALA A 629 9.54 18.15 -30.80
CA ALA A 629 9.37 19.36 -31.59
C ALA A 629 8.94 19.06 -33.04
N ASP A 630 9.47 18.00 -33.65
CA ASP A 630 9.10 17.55 -34.99
C ASP A 630 7.74 16.82 -35.00
N ASP A 631 7.46 15.99 -33.99
CA ASP A 631 6.21 15.22 -33.83
C ASP A 631 4.99 16.14 -33.67
N LEU A 632 5.14 17.22 -32.89
CA LEU A 632 4.09 18.21 -32.67
C LEU A 632 3.81 19.11 -33.88
N GLN A 633 4.57 19.02 -34.98
CA GLN A 633 4.25 19.68 -36.26
C GLN A 633 3.11 18.98 -37.02
N THR A 634 2.02 18.70 -36.31
CA THR A 634 0.82 18.01 -36.79
C THR A 634 -0.29 19.01 -37.14
N ASP A 635 -1.15 18.62 -38.10
CA ASP A 635 -2.35 19.38 -38.47
C ASP A 635 -3.54 19.14 -37.53
N LYS A 636 -3.37 18.23 -36.55
CA LYS A 636 -4.38 17.93 -35.54
C LYS A 636 -4.48 19.05 -34.51
N PRO A 637 -5.68 19.63 -34.28
CA PRO A 637 -5.84 20.75 -33.35
C PRO A 637 -5.69 20.35 -31.88
N PHE A 638 -6.14 19.16 -31.48
CA PHE A 638 -5.97 18.69 -30.10
C PHE A 638 -4.66 17.94 -29.96
N ARG A 639 -3.79 18.36 -29.04
CA ARG A 639 -2.49 17.73 -28.81
C ARG A 639 -2.35 17.36 -27.35
N PHE A 640 -2.03 16.10 -27.11
CA PHE A 640 -1.89 15.51 -25.77
C PHE A 640 -0.56 14.79 -25.65
N VAL A 641 0.10 14.93 -24.51
CA VAL A 641 1.37 14.27 -24.26
C VAL A 641 1.30 13.43 -22.99
N SER A 642 1.92 12.25 -22.98
CA SER A 642 1.96 11.36 -21.81
C SER A 642 3.37 10.84 -21.54
N PHE A 643 3.80 10.88 -20.29
CA PHE A 643 5.06 10.29 -19.80
C PHE A 643 5.04 10.15 -18.28
N HIS A 644 5.97 9.40 -17.70
CA HIS A 644 5.84 8.98 -16.30
C HIS A 644 6.19 10.06 -15.27
N TYR A 645 7.39 10.66 -15.32
CA TYR A 645 7.87 11.62 -14.31
C TYR A 645 7.26 13.02 -14.52
N PRO A 646 6.49 13.57 -13.55
CA PRO A 646 5.78 14.82 -13.77
C PRO A 646 6.69 16.06 -13.69
N PRO A 647 6.62 17.03 -14.62
CA PRO A 647 7.44 18.24 -14.54
C PRO A 647 7.03 19.17 -13.38
N TYR A 648 5.83 18.98 -12.83
CA TYR A 648 5.31 19.70 -11.66
C TYR A 648 4.71 18.71 -10.65
N SER A 649 5.05 18.85 -9.37
CA SER A 649 4.47 18.04 -8.30
C SER A 649 4.56 18.75 -6.94
N SER A 650 3.66 18.42 -6.02
CA SER A 650 3.78 18.75 -4.59
C SER A 650 4.29 17.58 -3.75
N ASP A 651 4.86 16.52 -4.34
CA ASP A 651 5.51 15.46 -3.58
C ASP A 651 6.62 16.05 -2.70
N SER A 652 6.70 15.55 -1.47
CA SER A 652 7.68 16.03 -0.48
C SER A 652 9.13 15.70 -0.86
N LYS A 653 9.38 14.64 -1.65
CA LYS A 653 10.73 14.27 -2.08
C LYS A 653 11.17 15.07 -3.31
N HIS A 654 10.24 15.40 -4.20
CA HIS A 654 10.48 16.18 -5.42
C HIS A 654 9.55 17.40 -5.51
N PHE A 655 9.59 18.25 -4.48
CA PHE A 655 8.73 19.43 -4.42
C PHE A 655 9.04 20.40 -5.57
N GLY A 656 8.05 20.69 -6.39
CA GLY A 656 8.18 21.47 -7.61
C GLY A 656 8.33 20.64 -8.88
N GLY A 657 8.42 19.30 -8.79
CA GLY A 657 8.55 18.37 -9.92
C GLY A 657 9.97 18.26 -10.49
N TRP A 658 10.09 17.67 -11.68
CA TRP A 658 11.37 17.39 -12.34
C TRP A 658 11.80 18.53 -13.27
N LEU A 659 12.69 19.39 -12.77
CA LEU A 659 13.14 20.60 -13.46
C LEU A 659 13.81 20.32 -14.81
N ASN A 660 14.59 19.24 -14.92
CA ASN A 660 15.28 18.92 -16.17
C ASN A 660 14.32 18.55 -17.31
N ILE A 661 13.20 17.88 -17.02
CA ILE A 661 12.17 17.63 -18.03
C ILE A 661 11.54 18.95 -18.47
N ARG A 662 11.29 19.86 -17.53
CA ARG A 662 10.76 21.19 -17.84
C ARG A 662 11.73 22.01 -18.70
N GLU A 663 13.01 21.98 -18.39
CA GLU A 663 14.04 22.72 -19.13
C GLU A 663 14.24 22.18 -20.56
N GLU A 664 13.98 20.89 -20.80
CA GLU A 664 14.26 20.24 -22.09
C GLU A 664 13.04 20.04 -22.98
N TRP A 665 11.82 19.95 -22.41
CA TRP A 665 10.58 19.73 -23.17
C TRP A 665 9.56 20.87 -22.98
N GLY A 666 9.74 21.76 -22.01
CA GLY A 666 8.73 22.77 -21.66
C GLY A 666 8.44 23.76 -22.79
N ASP A 667 9.50 24.19 -23.49
CA ASP A 667 9.37 25.10 -24.63
C ASP A 667 8.69 24.39 -25.80
N GLU A 668 9.06 23.14 -26.09
CA GLU A 668 8.48 22.32 -27.17
C GLU A 668 6.99 22.02 -26.93
N LEU A 669 6.60 21.73 -25.68
CA LEU A 669 5.19 21.54 -25.31
C LEU A 669 4.37 22.83 -25.49
N THR A 670 4.97 23.98 -25.19
CA THR A 670 4.31 25.28 -25.30
C THR A 670 4.19 25.72 -26.76
N GLU A 671 5.29 25.66 -27.52
CA GLU A 671 5.34 25.99 -28.95
C GLU A 671 4.47 25.03 -29.79
N GLY A 672 4.37 23.77 -29.39
CA GLY A 672 3.50 22.78 -30.00
C GLY A 672 2.04 22.88 -29.56
N GLU A 673 1.64 23.89 -28.78
CA GLU A 673 0.26 24.11 -28.31
C GLU A 673 -0.37 22.87 -27.64
N VAL A 674 0.41 22.17 -26.81
CA VAL A 674 -0.08 20.99 -26.09
C VAL A 674 -1.15 21.41 -25.10
N MET A 675 -2.32 20.77 -25.17
CA MET A 675 -3.46 21.15 -24.33
C MET A 675 -3.38 20.52 -22.94
N ALA A 676 -2.93 19.26 -22.87
CA ALA A 676 -2.68 18.58 -21.61
C ALA A 676 -1.54 17.58 -21.66
N VAL A 677 -0.87 17.46 -20.52
CA VAL A 677 0.17 16.48 -20.24
C VAL A 677 -0.32 15.55 -19.13
N PHE A 678 -0.15 14.25 -19.34
CA PHE A 678 -0.56 13.20 -18.41
C PHE A 678 0.65 12.48 -17.82
N ASN A 679 0.69 12.38 -16.49
CA ASN A 679 1.80 11.80 -15.75
C ASN A 679 1.36 10.83 -14.66
N GLY A 680 2.29 9.97 -14.25
CA GLY A 680 2.16 9.06 -13.11
C GLY A 680 3.13 9.41 -11.99
N HIS A 681 3.77 8.38 -11.44
CA HIS A 681 4.90 8.41 -10.49
C HIS A 681 4.58 8.93 -9.09
N VAL A 682 3.83 10.02 -9.00
CA VAL A 682 3.35 10.58 -7.74
C VAL A 682 2.00 9.95 -7.48
N HIS A 683 1.93 9.11 -6.45
CA HIS A 683 0.76 8.29 -6.16
C HIS A 683 -0.32 9.05 -5.38
N ALA A 684 -0.77 10.13 -6.01
CA ALA A 684 -1.90 10.96 -5.65
C ALA A 684 -2.39 11.61 -6.95
N TYR A 685 -3.60 12.16 -6.92
CA TYR A 685 -4.03 13.05 -7.98
C TYR A 685 -3.53 14.47 -7.70
N GLU A 686 -2.90 15.10 -8.68
CA GLU A 686 -2.59 16.53 -8.70
C GLU A 686 -2.90 17.14 -10.06
N ARG A 687 -3.35 18.39 -10.06
CA ARG A 687 -3.52 19.18 -11.29
C ARG A 687 -2.78 20.51 -11.19
N PHE A 688 -2.08 20.85 -12.26
CA PHE A 688 -1.39 22.14 -12.43
C PHE A 688 -1.84 22.81 -13.73
N LEU A 689 -1.79 24.13 -13.77
CA LEU A 689 -1.98 24.93 -14.97
C LEU A 689 -0.78 25.83 -15.13
N VAL A 690 0.02 25.60 -16.17
CA VAL A 690 1.26 26.36 -16.43
C VAL A 690 1.33 26.63 -17.92
N ASP A 691 1.56 27.89 -18.28
CA ASP A 691 1.65 28.38 -19.67
C ASP A 691 0.45 28.01 -20.57
N GLY A 692 -0.71 27.76 -19.97
CA GLY A 692 -1.95 27.37 -20.67
C GLY A 692 -2.16 25.86 -20.79
N ILE A 693 -1.17 25.07 -20.37
CA ILE A 693 -1.19 23.61 -20.43
C ILE A 693 -1.71 23.03 -19.10
N GLN A 694 -2.65 22.09 -19.17
CA GLN A 694 -3.06 21.32 -18.00
C GLN A 694 -2.10 20.15 -17.76
N TYR A 695 -1.48 20.08 -16.59
CA TYR A 695 -0.69 18.92 -16.19
C TYR A 695 -1.48 18.11 -15.19
N PHE A 696 -1.82 16.88 -15.56
CA PHE A 696 -2.52 15.92 -14.72
C PHE A 696 -1.55 14.85 -14.24
N VAL A 697 -1.34 14.79 -12.94
CA VAL A 697 -0.56 13.74 -12.29
C VAL A 697 -1.54 12.79 -11.63
N SER A 698 -1.57 11.52 -12.04
CA SER A 698 -2.61 10.56 -11.64
C SER A 698 -2.06 9.15 -11.42
N GLY A 699 -1.09 9.01 -10.51
CA GLY A 699 -0.59 7.70 -10.06
C GLY A 699 -1.53 6.96 -9.12
N THR A 700 -2.79 6.82 -9.53
CA THR A 700 -3.91 6.35 -8.70
C THR A 700 -4.49 5.02 -9.20
N GLY A 701 -3.78 4.32 -10.09
CA GLY A 701 -4.27 3.11 -10.76
C GLY A 701 -4.22 1.84 -9.92
N GLY A 702 -3.41 1.80 -8.85
CA GLY A 702 -3.35 0.64 -7.94
C GLY A 702 -2.20 0.66 -6.94
N GLY A 703 -1.13 1.42 -7.22
CA GLY A 703 0.08 1.52 -6.43
C GLY A 703 -0.07 2.18 -5.04
N PRO A 704 1.06 2.39 -4.32
CA PRO A 704 1.04 2.87 -2.94
C PRO A 704 0.69 4.35 -2.83
N SER A 705 -0.35 4.77 -2.12
CA SER A 705 -0.65 6.21 -2.01
C SER A 705 0.40 6.99 -1.20
N TYR A 706 0.63 8.27 -1.52
CA TYR A 706 1.56 9.14 -0.79
C TYR A 706 0.92 10.40 -0.24
N ASN A 707 1.59 11.00 0.77
CA ASN A 707 1.27 12.33 1.25
C ASN A 707 2.00 13.40 0.43
N LEU A 708 1.23 14.34 -0.08
CA LEU A 708 1.68 15.56 -0.72
C LEU A 708 2.04 16.62 0.35
N ALA A 709 3.00 17.49 0.03
CA ALA A 709 3.49 18.52 0.95
C ALA A 709 2.45 19.61 1.26
N ILE A 710 2.59 20.27 2.42
CA ILE A 710 1.82 21.44 2.82
C ILE A 710 2.80 22.58 3.18
N PRO A 711 2.75 23.76 2.51
CA PRO A 711 1.84 24.10 1.41
C PRO A 711 2.13 23.30 0.13
N ARG A 712 1.14 23.26 -0.79
CA ARG A 712 1.31 22.69 -2.14
C ARG A 712 2.27 23.54 -2.99
N SER A 713 2.73 23.00 -4.11
CA SER A 713 3.50 23.75 -5.11
C SER A 713 2.71 24.96 -5.63
N GLU A 714 3.41 26.03 -6.02
CA GLU A 714 2.79 27.32 -6.37
C GLU A 714 1.82 27.27 -7.56
N TYR A 715 2.02 26.31 -8.48
CA TYR A 715 1.19 26.11 -9.67
C TYR A 715 -0.02 25.19 -9.41
N SER A 716 -0.09 24.57 -8.22
CA SER A 716 -1.10 23.55 -7.89
C SER A 716 -2.50 24.17 -7.91
N GLN A 717 -3.39 23.54 -8.67
CA GLN A 717 -4.79 23.96 -8.81
C GLN A 717 -5.71 23.11 -7.95
N ASN A 718 -5.49 21.79 -7.93
CA ASN A 718 -6.28 20.84 -7.15
C ASN A 718 -5.47 19.58 -6.87
N SER A 719 -5.83 18.83 -5.82
CA SER A 719 -5.18 17.56 -5.48
C SER A 719 -6.10 16.65 -4.66
N LEU A 720 -5.90 15.34 -4.78
CA LEU A 720 -6.60 14.32 -3.98
C LEU A 720 -5.64 13.18 -3.62
N GLU A 721 -5.54 12.87 -2.33
CA GLU A 721 -4.67 11.83 -1.77
C GLU A 721 -5.49 10.60 -1.35
N TYR A 722 -4.83 9.46 -1.13
CA TYR A 722 -5.44 8.23 -0.60
C TYR A 722 -6.62 7.70 -1.43
N VAL A 723 -6.49 7.72 -2.75
CA VAL A 723 -7.57 7.39 -3.67
C VAL A 723 -7.09 6.44 -4.77
N LEU A 724 -7.95 5.52 -5.18
CA LEU A 724 -7.89 4.86 -6.48
C LEU A 724 -8.83 5.59 -7.44
N ALA A 725 -8.31 6.00 -8.59
CA ALA A 725 -9.01 6.85 -9.54
C ALA A 725 -8.42 6.73 -10.94
N TYR A 726 -9.16 7.22 -11.94
CA TYR A 726 -8.70 7.43 -13.31
C TYR A 726 -9.31 8.72 -13.87
N LEU A 727 -8.69 9.27 -14.91
CA LEU A 727 -9.21 10.38 -15.68
C LEU A 727 -9.99 9.86 -16.88
N ARG A 728 -11.21 10.36 -17.07
CA ARG A 728 -11.97 10.17 -18.30
C ARG A 728 -11.96 11.46 -19.08
N VAL A 729 -11.42 11.43 -20.29
CA VAL A 729 -11.27 12.62 -21.14
C VAL A 729 -12.16 12.46 -22.38
N ARG A 730 -13.09 13.40 -22.56
CA ARG A 730 -13.95 13.48 -23.76
C ARG A 730 -13.46 14.62 -24.63
N VAL A 731 -13.13 14.33 -25.88
CA VAL A 731 -12.74 15.33 -26.87
C VAL A 731 -13.93 15.57 -27.78
N ASP A 732 -14.29 16.83 -27.96
CA ASP A 732 -15.38 17.28 -28.81
C ASP A 732 -14.87 18.36 -29.79
N PRO A 733 -14.47 17.94 -31.00
CA PRO A 733 -14.00 18.84 -32.04
C PRO A 733 -15.06 19.86 -32.50
N ASP A 734 -16.35 19.54 -32.42
CA ASP A 734 -17.42 20.45 -32.87
C ASP A 734 -17.52 21.67 -31.96
N THR A 735 -17.21 21.50 -30.67
CA THR A 735 -17.17 22.60 -29.70
C THR A 735 -15.77 23.16 -29.47
N GLY A 736 -14.75 22.54 -30.05
CA GLY A 736 -13.34 22.88 -29.80
C GLY A 736 -12.94 22.65 -28.35
N THR A 737 -13.52 21.65 -27.67
CA THR A 737 -13.27 21.40 -26.25
C THR A 737 -12.83 19.98 -25.96
N ALA A 738 -12.06 19.81 -24.88
CA ALA A 738 -11.85 18.53 -24.25
C ALA A 738 -12.13 18.62 -22.75
N THR A 739 -12.91 17.69 -22.23
CA THR A 739 -13.33 17.67 -20.82
C THR A 739 -12.72 16.47 -20.10
N ALA A 740 -11.92 16.73 -19.07
CA ALA A 740 -11.33 15.72 -18.20
C ALA A 740 -12.10 15.63 -16.88
N ASP A 741 -12.68 14.46 -16.60
CA ASP A 741 -13.32 14.12 -15.33
C ASP A 741 -12.40 13.20 -14.51
N LEU A 742 -12.04 13.56 -13.27
CA LEU A 742 -11.43 12.60 -12.34
C LEU A 742 -12.51 11.73 -11.71
N ILE A 743 -12.54 10.45 -12.05
CA ILE A 743 -13.48 9.47 -11.52
C ILE A 743 -12.86 8.73 -10.35
N ARG A 744 -13.50 8.82 -9.19
CA ARG A 744 -13.09 8.08 -7.98
C ARG A 744 -13.61 6.65 -8.04
N VAL A 745 -12.74 5.70 -7.74
CA VAL A 745 -13.07 4.28 -7.65
C VAL A 745 -13.13 3.86 -6.18
N ALA A 746 -12.11 4.19 -5.40
CA ALA A 746 -12.04 3.79 -4.00
C ALA A 746 -11.20 4.75 -3.15
N ASP A 747 -11.43 4.76 -1.83
CA ASP A 747 -10.52 5.38 -0.86
C ASP A 747 -9.61 4.34 -0.21
N ILE A 748 -8.36 4.71 -0.02
CA ILE A 748 -7.33 3.91 0.66
C ILE A 748 -7.16 4.43 2.10
N SER A 749 -6.97 3.52 3.05
CA SER A 749 -6.71 3.89 4.44
C SER A 749 -5.38 4.65 4.57
N PRO A 750 -5.22 5.51 5.60
CA PRO A 750 -3.98 6.24 5.83
C PRO A 750 -2.75 5.36 6.09
N ASP A 751 -2.95 4.10 6.48
CA ASP A 751 -1.87 3.11 6.59
C ASP A 751 -1.40 2.60 5.23
N LEU A 752 -2.03 3.02 4.13
CA LEU A 752 -1.72 2.74 2.72
C LEU A 752 -2.05 1.33 2.24
N HIS A 753 -2.79 0.53 3.02
CA HIS A 753 -2.99 -0.89 2.73
C HIS A 753 -4.44 -1.28 2.40
N SER A 754 -5.44 -0.75 3.11
CA SER A 754 -6.81 -1.24 3.00
C SER A 754 -7.71 -0.33 2.19
N ILE A 755 -8.58 -0.91 1.36
CA ILE A 755 -9.70 -0.18 0.76
C ILE A 755 -10.72 0.12 1.86
N THR A 756 -11.11 1.37 2.00
CA THR A 756 -12.04 1.82 3.05
C THR A 756 -13.42 2.15 2.52
N THR A 757 -13.51 2.72 1.32
CA THR A 757 -14.77 3.12 0.67
C THR A 757 -14.69 2.79 -0.81
N LEU A 758 -15.74 2.17 -1.36
CA LEU A 758 -15.91 2.00 -2.81
C LEU A 758 -16.95 3.01 -3.31
N TYR A 759 -16.63 3.68 -4.41
CA TYR A 759 -17.50 4.66 -5.05
C TYR A 759 -18.32 4.01 -6.18
N PRO A 760 -19.58 4.42 -6.39
CA PRO A 760 -20.35 4.00 -7.55
C PRO A 760 -19.74 4.56 -8.86
N PRO A 761 -20.10 4.01 -10.03
CA PRO A 761 -19.74 4.59 -11.32
C PRO A 761 -20.12 6.08 -11.40
N ASN A 762 -19.35 6.87 -12.16
CA ASN A 762 -19.54 8.32 -12.33
C ASN A 762 -19.39 9.17 -11.04
N ALA A 763 -18.66 8.69 -10.03
CA ALA A 763 -18.29 9.50 -8.86
C ALA A 763 -17.19 10.51 -9.20
N ILE A 764 -17.57 11.63 -9.82
CA ILE A 764 -16.66 12.69 -10.25
C ILE A 764 -16.16 13.50 -9.05
N PHE A 765 -14.84 13.67 -8.96
CA PHE A 765 -14.19 14.58 -8.00
C PHE A 765 -14.00 15.99 -8.59
N GLU A 766 -13.49 16.06 -9.81
CA GLU A 766 -13.19 17.30 -10.52
C GLU A 766 -13.53 17.13 -12.00
N THR A 767 -14.05 18.19 -12.61
CA THR A 767 -14.24 18.32 -14.07
C THR A 767 -13.44 19.53 -14.55
N VAL A 768 -12.61 19.32 -15.57
CA VAL A 768 -11.78 20.36 -16.19
C VAL A 768 -12.15 20.45 -17.65
N VAL A 769 -12.58 21.63 -18.09
CA VAL A 769 -12.87 21.90 -19.50
C VAL A 769 -11.68 22.64 -20.10
N MET A 770 -11.05 22.05 -21.10
CA MET A 770 -9.98 22.60 -21.91
C MET A 770 -10.57 23.04 -23.25
N THR A 771 -10.17 24.19 -23.74
CA THR A 771 -10.66 24.76 -25.00
C THR A 771 -9.49 24.98 -25.93
N LEU A 772 -9.67 24.65 -27.21
CA LEU A 772 -8.71 25.02 -28.24
C LEU A 772 -8.51 26.53 -28.24
N ASN A 773 -7.31 26.96 -28.59
CA ASN A 773 -7.03 28.37 -28.79
C ASN A 773 -7.92 28.91 -29.92
N THR A 774 -8.45 30.12 -29.74
CA THR A 774 -9.23 30.83 -30.75
C THR A 774 -8.67 32.23 -30.90
N PRO A 775 -8.56 32.77 -32.12
CA PRO A 775 -8.10 34.14 -32.30
C PRO A 775 -8.90 35.13 -31.46
N PRO A 776 -8.25 36.16 -30.90
CA PRO A 776 -8.94 37.10 -30.04
C PRO A 776 -10.05 37.82 -30.79
N ILE A 777 -11.15 38.15 -30.11
CA ILE A 777 -12.25 38.90 -30.72
C ILE A 777 -12.24 40.33 -30.16
N LEU A 778 -11.95 41.32 -31.01
CA LEU A 778 -12.08 42.74 -30.66
C LEU A 778 -13.53 43.21 -30.86
N ASP A 779 -14.22 43.53 -29.77
CA ASP A 779 -15.65 43.86 -29.78
C ASP A 779 -15.94 45.33 -30.08
N SER A 780 -15.17 46.22 -29.47
CA SER A 780 -15.33 47.66 -29.65
C SER A 780 -14.06 48.41 -29.32
N MET A 781 -13.92 49.58 -29.93
CA MET A 781 -12.85 50.53 -29.66
C MET A 781 -13.50 51.90 -29.53
N VAL A 782 -13.15 52.64 -28.48
CA VAL A 782 -13.78 53.91 -28.13
C VAL A 782 -12.74 54.89 -27.62
N ALA A 783 -12.73 56.10 -28.18
CA ALA A 783 -11.90 57.19 -27.69
C ALA A 783 -12.61 57.95 -26.55
N THR A 784 -11.85 58.40 -25.55
CA THR A 784 -12.41 59.09 -24.37
C THR A 784 -12.94 60.49 -24.66
N MET A 785 -12.46 61.15 -25.73
CA MET A 785 -12.87 62.51 -26.10
C MET A 785 -12.93 62.69 -27.62
N GLU A 786 -14.10 63.07 -28.13
CA GLU A 786 -14.32 63.49 -29.51
C GLU A 786 -15.15 64.79 -29.50
N PRO A 787 -14.64 65.94 -30.04
CA PRO A 787 -13.31 66.24 -30.60
C PRO A 787 -12.26 66.81 -29.60
N THR A 788 -10.95 66.67 -29.90
CA THR A 788 -9.81 66.97 -28.99
C THR A 788 -8.81 68.00 -29.57
N PRO A 789 -8.24 68.95 -28.80
CA PRO A 789 -7.28 69.92 -29.35
C PRO A 789 -5.89 69.33 -29.58
N ILE A 790 -5.12 69.91 -30.52
CA ILE A 790 -3.70 69.58 -30.72
C ILE A 790 -2.93 69.64 -29.39
N ASN A 791 -1.93 68.79 -29.24
CA ASN A 791 -1.10 68.65 -28.04
C ASN A 791 -1.86 68.24 -26.76
N SER A 792 -3.11 67.77 -26.88
CA SER A 792 -3.84 67.13 -25.78
C SER A 792 -3.79 65.62 -25.96
N GLU A 793 -3.66 64.91 -24.84
CA GLU A 793 -3.68 63.44 -24.83
C GLU A 793 -5.09 62.93 -25.14
N ILE A 794 -5.18 61.98 -26.06
CA ILE A 794 -6.36 61.16 -26.26
C ILE A 794 -6.09 59.75 -25.74
N THR A 795 -7.07 59.18 -25.06
CA THR A 795 -7.03 57.78 -24.63
C THR A 795 -8.02 56.99 -25.46
N VAL A 796 -7.58 55.85 -25.99
CA VAL A 796 -8.44 54.90 -26.69
C VAL A 796 -8.49 53.62 -25.88
N ASN A 797 -9.72 53.16 -25.59
CA ASN A 797 -9.98 51.91 -24.93
C ASN A 797 -10.59 50.94 -25.95
N ALA A 798 -10.07 49.73 -26.01
CA ALA A 798 -10.70 48.63 -26.73
C ALA A 798 -11.08 47.52 -25.76
N TYR A 799 -12.11 46.77 -26.13
CA TYR A 799 -12.59 45.61 -25.36
C TYR A 799 -12.50 44.37 -26.24
N PHE A 800 -12.05 43.27 -25.67
CA PHE A 800 -11.90 42.00 -26.38
C PHE A 800 -12.42 40.82 -25.57
N ARG A 801 -12.63 39.71 -26.27
CA ARG A 801 -12.98 38.40 -25.71
C ARG A 801 -12.00 37.38 -26.20
N ASP A 802 -11.22 36.85 -25.26
CA ASP A 802 -10.33 35.72 -25.44
C ASP A 802 -9.94 35.16 -24.07
N PRO A 803 -10.85 34.38 -23.44
CA PRO A 803 -10.67 33.98 -22.05
C PRO A 803 -9.57 32.92 -21.94
N SER A 804 -8.65 33.13 -20.99
CA SER A 804 -7.54 32.22 -20.64
C SER A 804 -6.28 32.36 -21.50
N ASP A 805 -6.21 33.39 -22.35
CA ASP A 805 -4.99 33.81 -23.02
C ASP A 805 -4.31 35.06 -22.39
N THR A 806 -3.08 35.35 -22.78
CA THR A 806 -2.32 36.58 -22.52
C THR A 806 -2.03 37.26 -23.85
N HIS A 807 -2.17 38.57 -23.91
CA HIS A 807 -2.14 39.31 -25.16
C HIS A 807 -1.11 40.43 -25.15
N THR A 808 -0.65 40.76 -26.34
CA THR A 808 0.09 42.00 -26.63
C THR A 808 -0.73 42.86 -27.60
N ALA A 809 -0.63 44.17 -27.45
CA ALA A 809 -1.44 45.12 -28.20
C ALA A 809 -0.58 46.20 -28.83
N ILE A 810 -0.83 46.54 -30.09
CA ILE A 810 -0.17 47.64 -30.81
C ILE A 810 -1.23 48.55 -31.43
N PHE A 811 -1.23 49.82 -31.04
CA PHE A 811 -1.99 50.88 -31.70
C PHE A 811 -1.18 51.52 -32.83
N ASP A 812 -1.80 51.69 -34.00
CA ASP A 812 -1.37 52.63 -35.05
C ASP A 812 -2.28 53.86 -34.98
N TRP A 813 -1.69 55.02 -34.73
CA TRP A 813 -2.41 56.26 -34.49
C TRP A 813 -2.80 57.03 -35.77
N GLY A 814 -2.45 56.51 -36.95
CA GLY A 814 -2.85 57.08 -38.24
C GLY A 814 -2.08 58.35 -38.64
N ASP A 815 -1.12 58.80 -37.83
CA ASP A 815 -0.19 59.91 -38.14
C ASP A 815 1.22 59.41 -38.52
N GLY A 816 1.37 58.09 -38.69
CA GLY A 816 2.65 57.43 -38.96
C GLY A 816 3.41 56.99 -37.70
N THR A 817 2.79 57.08 -36.52
CA THR A 817 3.35 56.59 -35.26
C THR A 817 2.52 55.43 -34.68
N SER A 818 3.18 54.56 -33.92
CA SER A 818 2.57 53.42 -33.23
C SER A 818 3.06 53.32 -31.79
N SER A 819 2.26 52.70 -30.92
CA SER A 819 2.63 52.45 -29.53
C SER A 819 2.04 51.14 -29.00
N GLU A 820 2.70 50.54 -28.01
CA GLU A 820 2.14 49.41 -27.27
C GLU A 820 0.91 49.85 -26.45
N GLY A 821 -0.12 49.00 -26.44
CA GLY A 821 -1.29 49.14 -25.58
C GLY A 821 -1.07 48.47 -24.24
N VAL A 822 -1.66 49.02 -23.18
CA VAL A 822 -1.70 48.39 -21.86
C VAL A 822 -2.88 47.42 -21.84
N VAL A 823 -2.61 46.12 -21.74
CA VAL A 823 -3.62 45.07 -21.69
C VAL A 823 -4.01 44.76 -20.23
N ASP A 824 -5.31 44.66 -19.97
CA ASP A 824 -5.92 44.15 -18.73
C ASP A 824 -6.71 42.87 -19.06
N GLU A 825 -6.16 41.72 -18.65
CA GLU A 825 -6.61 40.36 -19.01
C GLU A 825 -7.86 39.86 -18.26
N GLN A 826 -8.52 40.70 -17.44
CA GLN A 826 -9.65 40.38 -16.53
C GLN A 826 -10.12 38.91 -16.50
N THR A 827 -9.63 38.12 -15.52
CA THR A 827 -9.93 36.70 -15.41
C THR A 827 -11.35 36.44 -14.86
N GLY A 828 -12.19 35.70 -15.61
CA GLY A 828 -13.52 35.28 -15.15
C GLY A 828 -14.45 34.79 -16.27
N THR A 829 -15.47 34.00 -15.92
CA THR A 829 -16.32 33.21 -16.85
C THR A 829 -17.18 34.01 -17.84
N VAL A 830 -17.33 35.33 -17.68
CA VAL A 830 -17.91 36.25 -18.68
C VAL A 830 -17.41 37.68 -18.43
N THR A 831 -16.11 37.94 -18.59
CA THR A 831 -15.55 39.30 -18.46
C THR A 831 -14.74 39.67 -19.70
N TYR A 832 -14.96 40.87 -20.24
CA TYR A 832 -14.19 41.41 -21.36
C TYR A 832 -12.78 41.78 -20.88
N GLY A 833 -11.74 41.35 -21.60
CA GLY A 833 -10.42 41.96 -21.50
C GLY A 833 -10.46 43.38 -22.06
N SER A 834 -9.53 44.24 -21.64
CA SER A 834 -9.45 45.61 -22.17
C SER A 834 -8.04 46.02 -22.53
N VAL A 835 -7.93 46.88 -23.54
CA VAL A 835 -6.66 47.45 -23.98
C VAL A 835 -6.78 48.96 -23.96
N THR A 836 -5.82 49.63 -23.30
CA THR A 836 -5.76 51.09 -23.24
C THR A 836 -4.52 51.61 -23.95
N GLY A 837 -4.70 52.54 -24.87
CA GLY A 837 -3.62 53.31 -25.52
C GLY A 837 -3.81 54.80 -25.30
N ALA A 838 -2.71 55.56 -25.29
CA ALA A 838 -2.75 57.02 -25.22
C ALA A 838 -1.79 57.65 -26.24
N HIS A 839 -2.21 58.77 -26.86
CA HIS A 839 -1.40 59.48 -27.86
C HIS A 839 -1.64 60.98 -27.88
N ILE A 840 -0.68 61.73 -28.41
CA ILE A 840 -0.74 63.19 -28.55
C ILE A 840 -0.46 63.59 -29.99
N TYR A 841 -1.46 64.18 -30.66
CA TYR A 841 -1.32 64.67 -32.03
C TYR A 841 -0.80 66.12 -32.06
N SER A 842 0.25 66.34 -32.85
CA SER A 842 0.90 67.66 -32.98
C SER A 842 0.35 68.52 -34.13
N GLN A 843 -0.53 67.95 -34.97
CA GLN A 843 -1.14 68.62 -36.12
C GLN A 843 -2.67 68.42 -36.08
N PRO A 844 -3.46 69.41 -36.55
CA PRO A 844 -4.90 69.22 -36.71
C PRO A 844 -5.17 68.26 -37.88
N GLY A 845 -6.16 67.39 -37.73
CA GLY A 845 -6.43 66.35 -38.71
C GLY A 845 -7.53 65.39 -38.29
N LEU A 846 -7.81 64.48 -39.21
CA LEU A 846 -8.73 63.37 -39.04
C LEU A 846 -7.87 62.10 -39.11
N TYR A 847 -7.70 61.40 -37.99
CA TYR A 847 -6.79 60.26 -37.88
C TYR A 847 -7.58 58.97 -37.65
N SER A 848 -7.37 57.96 -38.48
CA SER A 848 -7.92 56.63 -38.23
C SER A 848 -6.96 55.87 -37.33
N VAL A 849 -7.45 55.41 -36.18
CA VAL A 849 -6.64 54.64 -35.23
C VAL A 849 -6.96 53.17 -35.42
N SER A 850 -5.95 52.33 -35.58
CA SER A 850 -6.13 50.87 -35.61
C SER A 850 -5.45 50.23 -34.41
N LEU A 851 -5.98 49.10 -33.96
CA LEU A 851 -5.40 48.27 -32.92
C LEU A 851 -5.23 46.86 -33.48
N VAL A 852 -4.03 46.32 -33.35
CA VAL A 852 -3.75 44.89 -33.53
C VAL A 852 -3.55 44.28 -32.15
N LEU A 853 -4.40 43.34 -31.79
CA LEU A 853 -4.25 42.49 -30.62
C LEU A 853 -3.63 41.16 -31.08
N THR A 854 -2.58 40.71 -30.43
CA THR A 854 -1.92 39.42 -30.70
C THR A 854 -1.97 38.59 -29.43
N ASP A 855 -2.45 37.38 -29.55
CA ASP A 855 -2.57 36.39 -28.49
C ASP A 855 -1.18 35.76 -28.20
N ARG A 856 -1.03 34.85 -27.22
CA ARG A 856 0.30 34.29 -26.88
C ARG A 856 0.83 33.34 -27.96
N TRP A 857 -0.08 32.78 -28.75
CA TRP A 857 0.19 31.81 -29.81
C TRP A 857 0.45 32.49 -31.17
N GLY A 858 0.30 33.81 -31.23
CA GLY A 858 0.56 34.64 -32.41
C GLY A 858 -0.66 34.91 -33.29
N GLU A 859 -1.85 34.46 -32.91
CA GLU A 859 -3.09 34.81 -33.60
C GLU A 859 -3.44 36.27 -33.37
N THR A 860 -3.96 36.92 -34.41
CA THR A 860 -4.17 38.37 -34.37
C THR A 860 -5.60 38.78 -34.68
N ALA A 861 -6.05 39.83 -33.98
CA ALA A 861 -7.29 40.53 -34.25
C ALA A 861 -6.98 42.00 -34.55
N THR A 862 -7.67 42.57 -35.54
CA THR A 862 -7.53 44.00 -35.86
C THR A 862 -8.87 44.71 -35.79
N ILE A 863 -8.93 45.85 -35.11
CA ILE A 863 -10.08 46.76 -35.12
C ILE A 863 -9.64 48.18 -35.51
N ASN A 864 -10.50 48.88 -36.25
CA ASN A 864 -10.27 50.26 -36.67
C ASN A 864 -11.30 51.17 -36.00
N TYR A 865 -10.83 52.21 -35.32
CA TYR A 865 -11.64 53.33 -34.89
C TYR A 865 -11.66 54.39 -35.98
N GLN A 866 -12.87 54.70 -36.48
CA GLN A 866 -13.03 55.35 -37.78
C GLN A 866 -12.28 56.68 -37.86
N TYR A 867 -12.48 57.59 -36.90
CA TYR A 867 -11.74 58.85 -36.83
C TYR A 867 -11.58 59.38 -35.41
N VAL A 868 -10.38 59.84 -35.11
CA VAL A 868 -10.06 60.78 -34.05
C VAL A 868 -9.95 62.19 -34.64
N ILE A 869 -10.74 63.14 -34.13
CA ILE A 869 -10.79 64.53 -34.60
C ILE A 869 -9.87 65.40 -33.74
N ILE A 870 -8.77 65.86 -34.35
CA ILE A 870 -7.82 66.77 -33.72
C ILE A 870 -7.94 68.17 -34.32
N TYR A 871 -8.21 69.16 -33.47
CA TYR A 871 -8.40 70.54 -33.91
C TYR A 871 -7.33 71.50 -33.39
N ASP A 872 -6.97 72.47 -34.21
CA ASP A 872 -6.11 73.57 -33.80
C ASP A 872 -6.96 74.61 -33.04
N SER A 873 -6.58 74.93 -31.81
CA SER A 873 -7.22 75.95 -30.99
C SER A 873 -7.01 77.39 -31.50
N ASP A 874 -6.11 77.65 -32.49
CA ASP A 874 -5.76 79.03 -32.90
C ASP A 874 -6.01 79.61 -34.34
N GLY A 875 -6.48 78.96 -35.43
CA GLY A 875 -6.98 79.79 -36.58
C GLY A 875 -7.90 79.27 -37.70
N GLY A 876 -8.73 80.19 -38.25
CA GLY A 876 -9.01 80.33 -39.71
C GLY A 876 -10.46 80.28 -40.24
N GLN A 877 -10.94 81.34 -40.91
CA GLN A 877 -12.26 81.42 -41.61
C GLN A 877 -12.24 80.84 -43.03
N VAL A 878 -13.34 80.22 -43.47
CA VAL A 878 -13.63 79.94 -44.89
C VAL A 878 -15.01 80.52 -45.26
N ASN A 879 -15.06 81.35 -46.32
CA ASN A 879 -16.30 81.82 -46.94
C ASN A 879 -16.52 81.07 -48.25
N GLY A 880 -17.68 80.43 -48.42
CA GLY A 880 -18.12 79.86 -49.68
C GLY A 880 -19.64 79.76 -49.72
N GLY A 881 -20.28 80.33 -50.74
CA GLY A 881 -21.72 80.24 -50.99
C GLY A 881 -21.98 80.18 -52.49
N GLY A 882 -22.80 79.22 -52.93
CA GLY A 882 -23.24 79.06 -54.32
C GLY A 882 -24.70 79.48 -54.50
N ILE A 883 -25.08 79.80 -55.74
CA ILE A 883 -26.45 80.12 -56.14
C ILE A 883 -26.98 78.93 -56.96
N ILE A 884 -28.13 78.36 -56.59
CA ILE A 884 -28.85 77.39 -57.43
C ILE A 884 -29.86 78.16 -58.28
N GLN A 885 -29.80 78.00 -59.61
CA GLN A 885 -30.90 78.38 -60.49
C GLN A 885 -31.73 77.13 -60.79
N VAL A 886 -33.04 77.21 -60.57
CA VAL A 886 -33.98 76.19 -61.01
C VAL A 886 -34.75 76.76 -62.20
N THR A 887 -34.69 76.07 -63.34
CA THR A 887 -35.39 76.46 -64.56
C THR A 887 -36.88 76.14 -64.42
N ALA A 888 -37.74 77.08 -64.83
CA ALA A 888 -39.19 76.94 -64.74
C ALA A 888 -39.70 75.77 -65.60
N GLY A 889 -40.33 74.77 -64.97
CA GLY A 889 -40.90 73.63 -65.69
C GLY A 889 -41.42 72.52 -64.80
N ASP A 890 -40.73 72.24 -63.69
CA ASP A 890 -41.25 71.33 -62.67
C ASP A 890 -41.89 72.15 -61.55
N TRP A 891 -43.09 71.73 -61.14
CA TRP A 891 -44.02 72.35 -60.18
C TRP A 891 -45.04 73.35 -60.76
N HIS A 892 -46.29 72.90 -60.83
CA HIS A 892 -47.46 73.78 -60.90
C HIS A 892 -47.75 74.36 -59.51
N TYR A 893 -47.63 75.68 -59.34
CA TYR A 893 -48.73 76.58 -58.97
C TYR A 893 -48.25 78.04 -59.01
N ASN A 894 -48.98 78.99 -59.64
CA ASN A 894 -48.62 80.42 -59.67
C ASN A 894 -49.92 81.25 -59.54
N PRO A 895 -49.99 82.39 -58.79
CA PRO A 895 -49.13 83.55 -59.02
C PRO A 895 -48.62 84.33 -57.78
N ASP A 896 -47.33 84.70 -57.77
CA ASP A 896 -46.82 86.09 -57.68
C ASP A 896 -45.57 86.36 -56.81
N SER A 897 -44.55 86.87 -57.52
CA SER A 897 -43.42 87.75 -57.14
C SER A 897 -42.23 87.21 -56.34
N SER A 898 -41.14 87.01 -57.10
CA SER A 898 -39.72 86.76 -56.73
C SER A 898 -39.43 85.48 -55.94
N GLY A 899 -39.59 84.33 -56.57
CA GLY A 899 -39.02 83.05 -56.12
C GLY A 899 -37.48 83.04 -56.21
N LYS A 900 -36.82 83.67 -55.24
CA LYS A 900 -35.39 83.47 -54.96
C LYS A 900 -35.25 82.86 -53.58
N ALA A 901 -34.85 81.59 -53.51
CA ALA A 901 -34.25 81.05 -52.30
C ALA A 901 -32.76 81.37 -52.34
N SER A 902 -32.31 82.27 -51.48
CA SER A 902 -30.90 82.47 -51.18
C SER A 902 -30.61 81.81 -49.85
N PHE A 903 -29.72 80.82 -49.83
CA PHE A 903 -29.10 80.38 -48.59
C PHE A 903 -27.83 81.19 -48.40
N SER A 904 -27.66 81.76 -47.21
CA SER A 904 -26.38 82.29 -46.78
C SER A 904 -25.99 81.56 -45.51
N LEU A 905 -24.88 80.82 -45.52
CA LEU A 905 -24.20 80.49 -44.28
C LEU A 905 -23.57 81.78 -43.75
N ASN A 906 -24.06 82.25 -42.61
CA ASN A 906 -23.42 83.34 -41.88
C ASN A 906 -23.20 82.84 -40.46
N GLY A 907 -22.10 82.12 -40.25
CA GLY A 907 -21.69 81.62 -38.95
C GLY A 907 -20.46 82.37 -38.46
N LYS A 908 -20.54 83.00 -37.29
CA LYS A 908 -19.33 83.31 -36.52
C LYS A 908 -18.87 82.02 -35.85
N TYR A 909 -17.69 81.53 -36.22
CA TYR A 909 -16.98 80.55 -35.40
C TYR A 909 -16.53 81.23 -34.10
N ASN A 910 -16.95 80.69 -32.96
CA ASN A 910 -16.10 80.63 -31.77
C ASN A 910 -15.83 79.15 -31.53
N LYS A 911 -14.56 78.81 -31.37
CA LYS A 911 -14.04 77.43 -31.28
C LYS A 911 -14.58 76.65 -30.08
N GLY A 912 -14.82 75.36 -30.32
CA GLY A 912 -15.03 74.35 -29.29
C GLY A 912 -16.49 74.13 -28.94
N ILE A 913 -17.01 72.97 -29.38
CA ILE A 913 -18.36 72.42 -29.23
C ILE A 913 -19.47 73.24 -29.95
N PRO A 914 -20.25 72.65 -30.88
CA PRO A 914 -21.34 73.35 -31.53
C PRO A 914 -22.46 73.62 -30.51
N SER A 915 -22.52 74.84 -29.97
CA SER A 915 -23.76 75.40 -29.43
C SER A 915 -23.98 76.76 -30.06
N GLY A 916 -24.73 76.78 -31.16
CA GLY A 916 -25.09 78.00 -31.85
C GLY A 916 -26.16 77.72 -32.90
N ASN A 917 -27.26 78.47 -32.85
CA ASN A 917 -28.39 78.35 -33.76
C ASN A 917 -27.92 78.53 -35.22
N ILE A 918 -27.86 77.45 -35.99
CA ILE A 918 -27.80 77.54 -37.45
C ILE A 918 -29.23 77.86 -37.92
N ASN A 919 -29.49 79.13 -38.25
CA ASN A 919 -30.77 79.53 -38.79
C ASN A 919 -30.81 79.21 -40.29
N LEU A 920 -31.45 78.09 -40.65
CA LEU A 920 -31.94 77.86 -42.00
C LEU A 920 -33.26 78.63 -42.16
N ILE A 921 -33.21 79.84 -42.72
CA ILE A 921 -34.41 80.62 -42.97
C ILE A 921 -34.89 80.35 -44.40
N PHE A 922 -35.96 79.58 -44.52
CA PHE A 922 -36.75 79.53 -45.74
C PHE A 922 -37.77 80.66 -45.70
N MET A 923 -37.60 81.69 -46.53
CA MET A 923 -38.62 82.74 -46.66
C MET A 923 -39.62 82.36 -47.75
N ASP A 924 -40.69 81.65 -47.37
CA ASP A 924 -41.98 81.73 -48.07
C ASP A 924 -42.90 82.65 -47.25
N ALA A 925 -43.66 83.50 -47.92
CA ALA A 925 -44.46 84.58 -47.36
C ALA A 925 -45.60 84.15 -46.40
N LYS A 926 -45.76 82.85 -46.06
CA LYS A 926 -46.85 82.39 -45.19
C LYS A 926 -46.52 81.33 -44.12
N THR A 927 -45.29 80.85 -43.99
CA THR A 927 -44.94 79.87 -42.94
C THR A 927 -43.56 80.14 -42.36
N GLN A 928 -43.47 80.47 -41.07
CA GLN A 928 -42.18 80.55 -40.36
C GLN A 928 -41.73 79.13 -40.00
N PHE A 929 -40.86 78.55 -40.83
CA PHE A 929 -40.10 77.37 -40.44
C PHE A 929 -39.04 77.80 -39.43
N LYS A 930 -39.03 77.21 -38.24
CA LYS A 930 -37.98 77.44 -37.24
C LYS A 930 -37.45 76.07 -36.82
N ALA A 931 -36.30 75.69 -37.36
CA ALA A 931 -35.55 74.55 -36.84
C ALA A 931 -34.98 74.98 -35.48
N GLU A 932 -35.37 74.30 -34.40
CA GLU A 932 -34.89 74.64 -33.05
C GLU A 932 -33.72 73.76 -32.58
N TYR A 933 -33.46 72.59 -33.17
CA TYR A 933 -32.33 71.74 -32.78
C TYR A 933 -31.71 70.96 -33.96
N LEU A 934 -30.40 71.11 -34.14
CA LEU A 934 -29.58 70.27 -35.01
C LEU A 934 -28.58 69.58 -34.08
N ASP A 935 -28.57 68.25 -34.08
CA ASP A 935 -28.00 67.47 -32.98
C ASP A 935 -26.50 67.24 -33.20
N TYR A 936 -26.11 66.72 -34.37
CA TYR A 936 -24.70 66.59 -34.76
C TYR A 936 -24.56 66.32 -36.28
N VAL A 937 -23.32 66.42 -36.78
CA VAL A 937 -22.93 66.05 -38.14
C VAL A 937 -22.14 64.74 -38.05
N VAL A 938 -22.57 63.71 -38.77
CA VAL A 938 -21.82 62.47 -38.95
C VAL A 938 -21.05 62.57 -40.26
N ILE A 939 -19.77 62.22 -40.27
CA ILE A 939 -19.03 62.08 -41.53
C ILE A 939 -18.69 60.60 -41.70
N GLU A 940 -19.38 59.94 -42.63
CA GLU A 940 -19.11 58.55 -43.02
C GLU A 940 -18.56 58.54 -44.44
N ASN A 941 -17.47 57.79 -44.67
CA ASN A 941 -16.85 57.61 -45.99
C ASN A 941 -16.57 58.92 -46.76
N GLY A 942 -16.20 60.00 -46.05
CA GLY A 942 -15.89 61.31 -46.66
C GLY A 942 -17.10 62.13 -47.10
N THR A 943 -18.31 61.77 -46.65
CA THR A 943 -19.58 62.48 -46.92
C THR A 943 -20.17 62.98 -45.60
N ALA A 944 -20.63 64.24 -45.55
CA ALA A 944 -21.23 64.83 -44.35
C ALA A 944 -22.74 64.63 -44.30
N TYR A 945 -23.22 63.96 -43.25
CA TYR A 945 -24.60 63.71 -42.92
C TYR A 945 -25.04 64.64 -41.78
N LEU A 946 -26.12 65.39 -41.98
CA LEU A 946 -26.69 66.28 -40.96
C LEU A 946 -27.85 65.57 -40.25
N HIS A 947 -27.77 65.39 -38.93
CA HIS A 947 -28.87 64.83 -38.15
C HIS A 947 -29.51 65.93 -37.27
N GLY A 948 -30.83 66.09 -37.33
CA GLY A 948 -31.53 67.09 -36.52
C GLY A 948 -33.05 66.94 -36.54
N TYR A 949 -33.69 67.54 -35.53
CA TYR A 949 -35.15 67.55 -35.36
C TYR A 949 -35.69 68.96 -35.56
N ALA A 950 -36.72 69.11 -36.38
CA ALA A 950 -37.49 70.36 -36.43
C ALA A 950 -38.94 70.07 -35.99
N SER A 951 -39.69 71.12 -35.62
CA SER A 951 -41.14 71.02 -35.47
C SER A 951 -41.82 72.14 -36.24
N ILE A 952 -43.01 71.86 -36.79
CA ILE A 952 -43.85 72.86 -37.43
C ILE A 952 -44.92 73.29 -36.42
N ASP A 953 -44.80 74.54 -35.94
CA ASP A 953 -45.81 75.34 -35.23
C ASP A 953 -46.90 74.60 -34.42
N LYS A 954 -46.61 74.38 -33.13
CA LYS A 954 -47.47 74.27 -31.90
C LYS A 954 -48.92 73.73 -31.93
N SER A 955 -49.43 73.20 -33.02
CA SER A 955 -50.81 72.72 -33.16
C SER A 955 -50.92 71.28 -33.65
N SER A 956 -49.81 70.60 -33.92
CA SER A 956 -49.77 69.16 -34.17
C SER A 956 -48.55 68.55 -33.47
N PRO A 957 -48.72 67.82 -32.34
CA PRO A 957 -47.65 67.00 -31.80
C PRO A 957 -47.44 65.80 -32.73
N ASP A 958 -46.19 65.39 -32.88
CA ASP A 958 -45.73 64.15 -33.54
C ASP A 958 -45.69 64.18 -35.08
N SER A 959 -44.78 64.99 -35.62
CA SER A 959 -44.24 64.77 -36.96
C SER A 959 -42.72 64.76 -36.87
N GLU A 960 -42.13 63.56 -36.89
CA GLU A 960 -40.69 63.38 -37.05
C GLU A 960 -40.34 63.58 -38.53
N PHE A 961 -39.32 64.39 -38.81
CA PHE A 961 -38.71 64.46 -40.14
C PHE A 961 -37.23 64.16 -39.97
N MET A 962 -36.74 63.21 -40.75
CA MET A 962 -35.31 62.96 -40.90
C MET A 962 -34.81 63.77 -42.09
N LEU A 963 -33.70 64.49 -41.95
CA LEU A 963 -33.02 65.10 -43.08
C LEU A 963 -31.83 64.21 -43.41
N VAL A 964 -31.84 63.54 -44.56
CA VAL A 964 -30.69 62.75 -44.99
C VAL A 964 -30.15 63.39 -46.27
N VAL A 965 -28.89 63.84 -46.18
CA VAL A 965 -28.09 64.23 -47.34
C VAL A 965 -27.38 62.96 -47.79
N GLN A 966 -27.78 62.42 -48.95
CA GLN A 966 -27.08 61.29 -49.57
C GLN A 966 -26.30 61.79 -50.78
N ASP A 967 -25.03 61.39 -50.85
CA ASP A 967 -24.08 61.67 -51.93
C ASP A 967 -23.78 63.15 -52.20
N GLY A 968 -22.64 63.61 -51.65
CA GLY A 968 -22.02 64.88 -51.97
C GLY A 968 -20.62 64.98 -51.38
N LYS A 969 -19.60 64.96 -52.25
CA LYS A 969 -18.20 65.16 -51.85
C LYS A 969 -17.91 66.67 -51.85
N ILE A 970 -17.84 67.30 -50.68
CA ILE A 970 -17.53 68.74 -50.57
C ILE A 970 -16.05 68.96 -50.92
N THR A 971 -15.75 69.27 -52.18
CA THR A 971 -14.36 69.49 -52.66
C THR A 971 -14.07 70.92 -53.08
N GLY A 972 -14.98 71.86 -52.79
CA GLY A 972 -14.76 73.29 -53.00
C GLY A 972 -15.09 73.78 -54.41
N GLY A 973 -15.85 73.01 -55.21
CA GLY A 973 -16.37 73.45 -56.51
C GLY A 973 -17.39 72.47 -57.08
N GLU A 974 -18.57 73.01 -57.46
CA GLU A 974 -19.74 72.32 -58.05
C GLU A 974 -20.15 70.99 -57.39
N ASP A 975 -20.68 71.09 -56.17
CA ASP A 975 -21.19 69.93 -55.43
C ASP A 975 -22.64 69.60 -55.83
N THR A 976 -22.93 68.32 -56.06
CA THR A 976 -24.30 67.77 -56.21
C THR A 976 -24.81 67.29 -54.85
N TYR A 977 -26.11 67.41 -54.60
CA TYR A 977 -26.74 66.97 -53.36
C TYR A 977 -28.15 66.46 -53.61
N ARG A 978 -28.52 65.42 -52.86
CA ARG A 978 -29.86 64.84 -52.78
C ARG A 978 -30.45 65.09 -51.39
N LEU A 979 -31.59 65.75 -51.33
CA LEU A 979 -32.36 65.98 -50.10
C LEU A 979 -33.57 65.05 -50.07
N GLN A 980 -33.68 64.22 -49.03
CA GLN A 980 -34.84 63.37 -48.83
C GLN A 980 -35.60 63.77 -47.56
N VAL A 981 -36.93 63.94 -47.68
CA VAL A 981 -37.82 64.38 -46.60
C VAL A 981 -38.90 63.33 -46.39
N TRP A 982 -39.06 62.85 -45.17
CA TRP A 982 -40.12 61.92 -44.78
C TRP A 982 -41.30 62.63 -44.12
N ASP A 983 -42.50 62.10 -44.32
CA ASP A 983 -43.67 62.41 -43.51
C ASP A 983 -43.89 61.38 -42.39
N ASN A 984 -44.82 61.68 -41.49
CA ASN A 984 -45.16 60.86 -40.32
C ASN A 984 -45.90 59.55 -40.65
N LEU A 985 -46.11 59.24 -41.93
CA LEU A 985 -46.64 57.96 -42.42
C LEU A 985 -45.54 57.10 -43.06
N GLY A 986 -44.27 57.55 -42.99
CA GLY A 986 -43.11 56.86 -43.54
C GLY A 986 -42.93 57.05 -45.05
N GLN A 987 -43.73 57.90 -45.71
CA GLN A 987 -43.51 58.23 -47.12
C GLN A 987 -42.40 59.27 -47.24
N ASN A 988 -41.60 59.21 -48.32
CA ASN A 988 -40.54 60.18 -48.55
C ASN A 988 -40.60 60.85 -49.90
N LYS A 989 -39.96 62.02 -49.98
CA LYS A 989 -39.81 62.82 -51.21
C LYS A 989 -38.35 63.23 -51.37
N ILE A 990 -37.80 62.98 -52.56
CA ILE A 990 -36.39 63.18 -52.90
C ILE A 990 -36.26 64.42 -53.82
N PHE A 991 -35.25 65.25 -53.56
CA PHE A 991 -34.89 66.41 -54.37
C PHE A 991 -33.42 66.30 -54.78
N ASP A 992 -33.16 66.16 -56.08
CA ASP A 992 -31.81 66.08 -56.65
C ASP A 992 -31.41 67.40 -57.28
N ASN A 993 -30.16 67.83 -57.04
CA ASN A 993 -29.47 68.76 -57.93
C ASN A 993 -28.60 67.93 -58.89
N ALA A 994 -29.12 67.61 -60.09
CA ALA A 994 -28.37 66.90 -61.13
C ALA A 994 -27.94 67.85 -62.27
N PRO A 995 -26.73 67.71 -62.83
CA PRO A 995 -26.31 68.44 -64.04
C PRO A 995 -26.91 67.80 -65.30
N GLU A 996 -27.44 68.61 -66.23
CA GLU A 996 -28.09 68.13 -67.47
C GLU A 996 -27.10 67.44 -68.44
N ALA A 997 -27.49 66.26 -68.97
CA ALA A 997 -27.66 65.94 -70.40
C ALA A 997 -27.38 64.45 -70.76
N GLY A 998 -28.37 63.74 -71.31
CA GLY A 998 -28.15 62.65 -72.28
C GLY A 998 -28.63 61.22 -71.93
N ASP A 999 -29.66 60.78 -72.66
CA ASP A 999 -30.05 59.41 -73.02
C ASP A 999 -30.97 58.50 -72.16
N ARG A 1000 -31.78 57.75 -72.91
CA ARG A 1000 -33.09 57.12 -72.64
C ARG A 1000 -32.99 55.59 -72.38
N ILE A 1001 -33.87 55.08 -71.48
CA ILE A 1001 -34.78 53.87 -71.50
C ILE A 1001 -34.27 52.59 -72.25
N ASN A 1002 -34.42 51.30 -71.88
CA ASN A 1002 -35.39 50.42 -71.16
C ASN A 1002 -34.72 49.01 -71.04
N PRO A 1003 -35.17 48.00 -70.22
CA PRO A 1003 -36.33 47.15 -70.59
C PRO A 1003 -37.11 46.44 -69.43
N ASP A 1004 -38.43 46.31 -69.64
CA ASP A 1004 -39.30 45.12 -69.46
C ASP A 1004 -39.10 44.11 -68.29
N ALA A 1005 -40.08 44.06 -67.38
CA ALA A 1005 -40.81 42.81 -67.00
C ALA A 1005 -42.04 43.09 -66.08
N VAL A 1006 -43.17 42.44 -66.40
CA VAL A 1006 -44.49 42.37 -65.73
C VAL A 1006 -44.72 40.86 -65.46
N PRO A 1007 -45.36 40.30 -64.38
CA PRO A 1007 -46.76 40.55 -63.93
C PRO A 1007 -47.06 40.48 -62.39
N ILE A 1008 -48.09 41.17 -61.84
CA ILE A 1008 -49.53 40.81 -61.59
C ILE A 1008 -49.72 39.42 -60.93
N SER A 1009 -50.25 39.26 -59.71
CA SER A 1009 -51.66 39.31 -59.23
C SER A 1009 -51.66 38.83 -57.75
N GLY A 1010 -52.55 39.15 -56.80
CA GLY A 1010 -53.83 39.84 -56.77
C GLY A 1010 -54.66 39.32 -55.58
N GLY A 1011 -54.74 40.13 -54.51
CA GLY A 1011 -55.83 40.18 -53.50
C GLY A 1011 -55.70 39.29 -52.25
N SER A 1012 -56.04 39.71 -51.03
CA SER A 1012 -56.48 40.99 -50.45
C SER A 1012 -56.44 40.83 -48.91
N ILE A 1013 -56.13 41.89 -48.16
CA ILE A 1013 -57.01 42.55 -47.17
C ILE A 1013 -56.16 43.50 -46.32
N VAL A 1014 -56.57 44.77 -46.35
CA VAL A 1014 -56.16 45.86 -45.47
C VAL A 1014 -57.07 45.84 -44.24
N ILE A 1015 -56.55 46.14 -43.05
CA ILE A 1015 -57.13 47.11 -42.10
C ILE A 1015 -56.04 47.59 -41.13
N GLN A 1016 -56.07 48.91 -40.96
CA GLN A 1016 -55.19 49.83 -40.27
C GLN A 1016 -55.03 49.57 -38.76
N VAL A 1017 -54.03 50.24 -38.16
CA VAL A 1017 -54.12 51.24 -37.06
C VAL A 1017 -52.68 51.44 -36.54
N LYS A 1018 -52.12 52.63 -36.35
CA LYS A 1018 -52.61 54.01 -36.37
C LYS A 1018 -51.51 54.90 -36.94
#